data_AF-A0A9P1BZT1-F1
#
_entry.id   AF-A0A9P1BZT1-F1
#
_cell.length_a   1.000
_cell.length_b   1.000
_cell.length_c   1.000
_cell.angle_alpha   90.00
_cell.angle_beta   90.00
_cell.angle_gamma   90.00
#
_symmetry.space_group_name_H-M   'P 1'
#
loop_
_entity.id
_entity.type
_entity.pdbx_description
1 polymer ?
#
loop_
_entity_poly.entity_id
_entity_poly.type
_entity_poly.pdbx_seq_one_letter_code
_entity_poly.pdbx_strand_id
1 'polypeptide(L)'
;MNSCNPQEYSPNTVKVPTALQLMPEQHIPLELARDLLKTLVSEGTVSHETGSVLVFLPTWAMMSSLSKLLQADTMLSRCKVIMLHSQVPKEAQMEAFQPAPEGMAKVILATNIAESSVTIDDVTCVIDSCKVKLTFFTETTRLSYHDVVFTGRHNLEQRKGRAGRTRPGLCFRLCTRRRFEEGLEDEVPPELTRMPLVGAALLVKSLELGDIAAVLSQCPDPPPETSVAHAIAELKLVRALDEQQNLTYLGRILARLPLDPHVGVALLLGHWLFGLGDVMATICAAMSFDEPFQFAESAGFLPWKIQEKYKGTHKNSDQFVLGLVHQEYARIMDTGGEAAAKRFCVQEGLHPAIMRQAYNASEQLRALLQSDALGGLAMGSLEDEEGTAAIALEQHRNYSAIRDWNSKEWCWGAVLLSLVTALPHLAVHQEKRHVWVAEDTIGAVYRGSINCCKNSYVFPSPIFAFLDQVKEGGWRPTRCRQLTNMPPLLALLKPFANGEIRMDEQDGSCVIIGNWIPLGPVHVDTVNLLLVLRRRLEDTLCEYADGIAEGAFQRDNELTQLLQDLLGGASLRFREPPVAPPTVAPQTVAPRGTVVAPRGTVAAVKPAFQLTVTMTGGSLPVEPNRPPKAVKNKGIDWWS
;
A
#
# COMPACT_ATOMS: atom_id res chain seq x y z
N MET A 1 -35.87 -20.51 -2.69
CA MET A 1 -35.28 -21.78 -3.15
C MET A 1 -35.89 -22.06 -4.52
N ASN A 2 -35.17 -21.75 -5.61
CA ASN A 2 -35.66 -22.12 -6.94
C ASN A 2 -35.41 -23.62 -7.15
N SER A 3 -36.49 -24.34 -7.38
CA SER A 3 -36.56 -25.79 -7.55
C SER A 3 -35.81 -26.21 -8.82
N CYS A 4 -34.53 -26.52 -8.70
CA CYS A 4 -33.86 -27.37 -9.69
C CYS A 4 -34.55 -28.74 -9.65
N ASN A 5 -35.14 -29.19 -10.75
CA ASN A 5 -35.72 -30.52 -10.86
C ASN A 5 -34.58 -31.55 -10.74
N PRO A 6 -34.45 -32.31 -9.62
CA PRO A 6 -33.31 -33.19 -9.40
C PRO A 6 -33.24 -34.34 -10.41
N GLN A 7 -34.33 -34.61 -11.13
CA GLN A 7 -34.44 -35.68 -12.12
C GLN A 7 -33.78 -35.35 -13.47
N GLU A 8 -33.50 -34.07 -13.75
CA GLU A 8 -32.83 -33.63 -15.00
C GLU A 8 -31.30 -33.66 -14.91
N TYR A 9 -30.77 -33.99 -13.73
CA TYR A 9 -29.37 -33.85 -13.41
C TYR A 9 -28.76 -35.20 -13.02
N SER A 10 -27.51 -35.43 -13.44
CA SER A 10 -26.81 -36.68 -13.08
C SER A 10 -26.78 -36.88 -11.56
N PRO A 11 -26.64 -38.12 -11.05
CA PRO A 11 -26.52 -38.38 -9.61
C PRO A 11 -25.38 -37.59 -8.93
N ASN A 12 -24.33 -37.25 -9.69
CA ASN A 12 -23.24 -36.39 -9.23
C ASN A 12 -23.66 -34.91 -9.16
N THR A 13 -24.46 -34.46 -10.13
CA THR A 13 -25.03 -33.11 -10.17
C THR A 13 -26.08 -32.90 -9.07
N VAL A 14 -26.79 -33.93 -8.62
CA VAL A 14 -27.70 -33.86 -7.46
C VAL A 14 -26.95 -33.65 -6.13
N LYS A 15 -25.65 -33.98 -6.06
CA LYS A 15 -24.78 -33.65 -4.90
C LYS A 15 -24.22 -32.21 -4.96
N VAL A 16 -24.33 -31.54 -6.11
CA VAL A 16 -23.80 -30.18 -6.34
C VAL A 16 -24.51 -29.11 -5.49
N PRO A 17 -25.84 -29.12 -5.28
CA PRO A 17 -26.50 -28.15 -4.39
C PRO A 17 -25.90 -28.15 -2.97
N THR A 18 -25.63 -29.33 -2.41
CA THR A 18 -24.99 -29.47 -1.10
C THR A 18 -23.53 -28.97 -1.13
N ALA A 19 -22.79 -29.26 -2.20
CA ALA A 19 -21.42 -28.75 -2.36
C ALA A 19 -21.37 -27.22 -2.55
N LEU A 20 -22.31 -26.64 -3.31
CA LEU A 20 -22.45 -25.19 -3.53
C LEU A 20 -22.84 -24.47 -2.24
N GLN A 21 -23.69 -25.06 -1.40
CA GLN A 21 -24.02 -24.50 -0.08
C GLN A 21 -22.80 -24.43 0.86
N LEU A 22 -21.82 -25.32 0.67
CA LEU A 22 -20.58 -25.36 1.45
C LEU A 22 -19.49 -24.45 0.88
N MET A 23 -19.68 -23.85 -0.30
CA MET A 23 -18.70 -22.94 -0.90
C MET A 23 -18.92 -21.51 -0.37
N PRO A 24 -17.99 -20.96 0.43
CA PRO A 24 -18.09 -19.58 0.87
C PRO A 24 -17.89 -18.64 -0.32
N GLU A 25 -18.89 -17.80 -0.59
CA GLU A 25 -18.86 -16.84 -1.71
C GLU A 25 -17.73 -15.83 -1.62
N GLN A 26 -17.10 -15.66 -0.45
CA GLN A 26 -15.91 -14.83 -0.26
C GLN A 26 -14.69 -15.39 -1.00
N HIS A 27 -14.61 -16.71 -1.19
CA HIS A 27 -13.48 -17.37 -1.84
C HIS A 27 -13.78 -17.62 -3.32
N ILE A 28 -12.76 -17.44 -4.17
CA ILE A 28 -12.85 -17.85 -5.58
C ILE A 28 -12.31 -19.29 -5.66
N PRO A 29 -13.07 -20.24 -6.22
CA PRO A 29 -12.68 -21.65 -6.28
C PRO A 29 -11.67 -21.88 -7.41
N LEU A 30 -10.39 -21.60 -7.16
CA LEU A 30 -9.31 -21.77 -8.16
C LEU A 30 -9.17 -23.23 -8.65
N GLU A 31 -9.43 -24.20 -7.77
CA GLU A 31 -9.45 -25.62 -8.12
C GLU A 31 -10.53 -25.94 -9.16
N LEU A 32 -11.72 -25.34 -9.03
CA LEU A 32 -12.81 -25.48 -9.99
C LEU A 32 -12.42 -24.86 -11.34
N ALA A 33 -11.75 -23.70 -11.34
CA ALA A 33 -11.24 -23.09 -12.55
C ALA A 33 -10.20 -23.97 -13.26
N ARG A 34 -9.27 -24.59 -12.51
CA ARG A 34 -8.32 -25.57 -13.05
C ARG A 34 -9.03 -26.77 -13.67
N ASP A 35 -9.98 -27.37 -12.95
CA ASP A 35 -10.67 -28.59 -13.41
C ASP A 35 -11.54 -28.32 -14.65
N LEU A 36 -12.16 -27.14 -14.71
CA LEU A 36 -12.85 -26.66 -15.89
C LEU A 36 -11.88 -26.49 -17.07
N LEU A 37 -10.74 -25.81 -16.87
CA LEU A 37 -9.70 -25.68 -17.90
C LEU A 37 -9.22 -27.04 -18.42
N LYS A 38 -8.99 -28.01 -17.51
CA LYS A 38 -8.60 -29.38 -17.86
C LYS A 38 -9.63 -30.03 -18.77
N THR A 39 -10.90 -29.91 -18.42
CA THR A 39 -12.02 -30.46 -19.21
C THR A 39 -12.03 -29.84 -20.61
N LEU A 40 -12.00 -28.50 -20.70
CA LEU A 40 -12.00 -27.77 -21.97
C LEU A 40 -10.84 -28.14 -22.90
N VAL A 41 -9.64 -28.33 -22.35
CA VAL A 41 -8.46 -28.75 -23.12
C VAL A 41 -8.57 -30.22 -23.53
N SER A 42 -9.04 -31.09 -22.63
CA SER A 42 -9.14 -32.54 -22.88
C SER A 42 -10.17 -32.91 -23.93
N GLU A 43 -11.28 -32.16 -23.99
CA GLU A 43 -12.36 -32.36 -24.95
C GLU A 43 -12.07 -31.70 -26.31
N GLY A 44 -10.96 -30.97 -26.45
CA GLY A 44 -10.61 -30.22 -27.66
C GLY A 44 -11.43 -28.95 -27.87
N THR A 45 -12.29 -28.58 -26.91
CA THR A 45 -13.04 -27.31 -26.89
C THR A 45 -12.12 -26.11 -27.00
N VAL A 46 -10.89 -26.21 -26.47
CA VAL A 46 -9.85 -25.20 -26.60
C VAL A 46 -8.52 -25.85 -27.01
N SER A 47 -7.97 -25.39 -28.13
CA SER A 47 -6.74 -25.84 -28.76
C SER A 47 -6.19 -24.73 -29.65
N HIS A 48 -5.01 -24.94 -30.24
CA HIS A 48 -4.43 -24.03 -31.23
C HIS A 48 -5.41 -23.59 -32.33
N GLU A 49 -6.29 -24.49 -32.79
CA GLU A 49 -7.23 -24.23 -33.89
C GLU A 49 -8.57 -23.66 -33.39
N THR A 50 -9.02 -24.10 -32.22
CA THR A 50 -10.33 -23.76 -31.67
C THR A 50 -10.33 -22.47 -30.85
N GLY A 51 -9.16 -21.97 -30.43
CA GLY A 51 -8.95 -20.67 -29.83
C GLY A 51 -8.32 -20.72 -28.44
N SER A 52 -8.58 -19.68 -27.65
CA SER A 52 -7.89 -19.42 -26.38
C SER A 52 -8.86 -19.22 -25.22
N VAL A 53 -8.40 -19.52 -24.00
CA VAL A 53 -9.16 -19.22 -22.77
C VAL A 53 -8.70 -17.92 -22.14
N LEU A 54 -9.63 -17.04 -21.82
CA LEU A 54 -9.42 -15.87 -20.99
C LEU A 54 -10.03 -16.08 -19.60
N VAL A 55 -9.22 -15.98 -18.55
CA VAL A 55 -9.63 -16.19 -17.16
C VAL A 55 -9.57 -14.87 -16.39
N PHE A 56 -10.72 -14.36 -15.95
CA PHE A 56 -10.79 -13.14 -15.14
C PHE A 56 -10.61 -13.45 -13.65
N LEU A 57 -9.55 -12.89 -13.06
CA LEU A 57 -9.20 -13.00 -11.64
C LEU A 57 -8.94 -11.60 -11.06
N PRO A 58 -9.31 -11.32 -9.79
CA PRO A 58 -9.28 -9.96 -9.27
C PRO A 58 -7.89 -9.48 -8.83
N THR A 59 -6.94 -10.39 -8.56
CA THR A 59 -5.62 -10.02 -8.02
C THR A 59 -4.48 -10.87 -8.57
N TRP A 60 -3.27 -10.29 -8.60
CA TRP A 60 -2.03 -10.98 -8.95
C TRP A 60 -1.80 -12.27 -8.16
N ALA A 61 -2.08 -12.25 -6.85
CA ALA A 61 -1.92 -13.41 -5.99
C ALA A 61 -2.77 -14.59 -6.47
N MET A 62 -4.00 -14.33 -6.92
CA MET A 62 -4.90 -15.38 -7.42
C MET A 62 -4.50 -15.87 -8.80
N MET A 63 -4.05 -14.96 -9.68
CA MET A 63 -3.47 -15.33 -10.97
C MET A 63 -2.25 -16.23 -10.79
N SER A 64 -1.35 -15.87 -9.87
CA SER A 64 -0.15 -16.64 -9.55
C SER A 64 -0.49 -18.01 -8.96
N SER A 65 -1.45 -18.07 -8.02
CA SER A 65 -1.93 -19.33 -7.45
C SER A 65 -2.53 -20.24 -8.53
N LEU A 66 -3.38 -19.72 -9.42
CA LEU A 66 -3.92 -20.52 -10.51
C LEU A 66 -2.82 -20.97 -11.48
N SER A 67 -1.89 -20.09 -11.87
CA SER A 67 -0.77 -20.45 -12.74
C SER A 67 0.02 -21.64 -12.20
N LYS A 68 0.28 -21.70 -10.89
CA LYS A 68 0.94 -22.86 -10.26
C LYS A 68 0.11 -24.13 -10.33
N LEU A 69 -1.20 -24.02 -10.08
CA LEU A 69 -2.12 -25.16 -10.19
C LEU A 69 -2.13 -25.72 -11.62
N LEU A 70 -2.05 -24.86 -12.63
CA LEU A 70 -1.94 -25.26 -14.03
C LEU A 70 -0.58 -25.93 -14.32
N GLN A 71 0.53 -25.36 -13.83
CA GLN A 71 1.88 -25.92 -14.01
C GLN A 71 2.08 -27.26 -13.29
N ALA A 72 1.40 -27.48 -12.16
CA ALA A 72 1.48 -28.73 -11.41
C ALA A 72 0.67 -29.88 -12.05
N ASP A 73 -0.27 -29.56 -12.94
CA ASP A 73 -1.06 -30.56 -13.65
C ASP A 73 -0.34 -31.03 -14.93
N THR A 74 -0.28 -32.35 -15.14
CA THR A 74 0.49 -32.98 -16.23
C THR A 74 -0.02 -32.64 -17.63
N MET A 75 -1.31 -32.32 -17.78
CA MET A 75 -1.91 -31.91 -19.05
C MET A 75 -1.80 -30.40 -19.23
N LEU A 76 -2.19 -29.63 -18.21
CA LEU A 76 -2.24 -28.18 -18.30
C LEU A 76 -0.86 -27.52 -18.31
N SER A 77 0.18 -28.19 -17.79
CA SER A 77 1.57 -27.76 -17.93
C SER A 77 2.06 -27.65 -19.37
N ARG A 78 1.36 -28.27 -20.33
CA ARG A 78 1.63 -28.16 -21.78
C ARG A 78 0.95 -26.96 -22.43
N CYS A 79 0.07 -26.26 -21.71
CA CYS A 79 -0.59 -25.06 -22.22
C CYS A 79 0.36 -23.86 -22.14
N LYS A 80 0.23 -22.94 -23.09
CA LYS A 80 0.89 -21.63 -23.01
C LYS A 80 0.09 -20.74 -22.07
N VAL A 81 0.53 -20.65 -20.81
CA VAL A 81 -0.08 -19.77 -19.80
C VAL A 81 0.55 -18.38 -19.89
N ILE A 82 -0.28 -17.34 -20.02
CA ILE A 82 0.12 -15.94 -20.13
C ILE A 82 -0.51 -15.13 -19.02
N MET A 83 0.29 -14.33 -18.32
CA MET A 83 -0.15 -13.41 -17.27
C MET A 83 -0.38 -12.03 -17.88
N LEU A 84 -1.60 -11.52 -17.80
CA LEU A 84 -1.98 -10.21 -18.32
C LEU A 84 -2.45 -9.31 -17.17
N HIS A 85 -1.57 -8.43 -16.70
CA HIS A 85 -1.80 -7.54 -15.57
C HIS A 85 -1.13 -6.18 -15.84
N SER A 86 -1.60 -5.10 -15.22
CA SER A 86 -0.98 -3.76 -15.34
C SER A 86 0.50 -3.76 -14.93
N GLN A 87 0.82 -4.55 -13.91
CA GLN A 87 2.17 -4.87 -13.44
C GLN A 87 2.85 -6.00 -14.24
N VAL A 88 2.59 -6.14 -15.54
CA VAL A 88 3.39 -7.00 -16.44
C VAL A 88 4.06 -6.08 -17.47
N PRO A 89 5.34 -6.25 -17.82
CA PRO A 89 5.99 -5.42 -18.83
C PRO A 89 5.24 -5.47 -20.17
N LYS A 90 5.17 -4.34 -20.89
CA LYS A 90 4.38 -4.23 -22.12
C LYS A 90 4.77 -5.30 -23.15
N GLU A 91 6.06 -5.60 -23.28
CA GLU A 91 6.55 -6.63 -24.20
C GLU A 91 6.00 -8.03 -23.85
N ALA A 92 5.87 -8.35 -22.56
CA ALA A 92 5.30 -9.61 -22.11
C ALA A 92 3.77 -9.62 -22.25
N GLN A 93 3.10 -8.47 -22.09
CA GLN A 93 1.67 -8.35 -22.40
C GLN A 93 1.40 -8.59 -23.89
N MET A 94 2.33 -8.22 -24.79
CA MET A 94 2.21 -8.46 -26.23
C MET A 94 2.10 -9.94 -26.59
N GLU A 95 2.61 -10.86 -25.75
CA GLU A 95 2.45 -12.30 -25.97
C GLU A 95 0.97 -12.71 -25.97
N ALA A 96 0.10 -12.00 -25.24
CA ALA A 96 -1.32 -12.33 -25.17
C ALA A 96 -2.02 -12.21 -26.54
N PHE A 97 -1.51 -11.33 -27.40
CA PHE A 97 -2.04 -11.08 -28.75
C PHE A 97 -1.49 -12.03 -29.80
N GLN A 98 -0.40 -12.75 -29.51
CA GLN A 98 0.12 -13.77 -30.41
C GLN A 98 -0.83 -14.97 -30.41
N PRO A 99 -1.03 -15.66 -31.54
CA PRO A 99 -1.80 -16.90 -31.57
C PRO A 99 -1.18 -17.94 -30.62
N ALA A 100 -1.99 -18.93 -30.23
CA ALA A 100 -1.44 -20.07 -29.51
C ALA A 100 -0.26 -20.70 -30.29
N PRO A 101 0.75 -21.28 -29.62
CA PRO A 101 1.73 -22.11 -30.29
C PRO A 101 1.10 -23.37 -30.88
N GLU A 102 1.65 -23.88 -31.99
CA GLU A 102 1.15 -25.09 -32.64
C GLU A 102 1.13 -26.28 -31.67
N GLY A 103 0.01 -27.00 -31.63
CA GLY A 103 -0.20 -28.14 -30.73
C GLY A 103 -0.42 -27.79 -29.25
N MET A 104 -0.52 -26.50 -28.89
CA MET A 104 -0.79 -26.04 -27.52
C MET A 104 -2.08 -25.24 -27.43
N ALA A 105 -2.77 -25.33 -26.28
CA ALA A 105 -3.82 -24.38 -25.92
C ALA A 105 -3.19 -23.14 -25.26
N LYS A 106 -3.71 -21.96 -25.54
CA LYS A 106 -3.31 -20.71 -24.88
C LYS A 106 -4.32 -20.35 -23.78
N VAL A 107 -3.80 -20.07 -22.58
CA VAL A 107 -4.59 -19.70 -21.40
C VAL A 107 -4.08 -18.35 -20.88
N ILE A 108 -4.95 -17.35 -20.88
CA ILE A 108 -4.64 -15.98 -20.51
C ILE A 108 -5.27 -15.70 -19.15
N LEU A 109 -4.45 -15.50 -18.13
CA LEU A 109 -4.91 -15.11 -16.79
C LEU A 109 -4.87 -13.58 -16.72
N ALA A 110 -6.02 -12.94 -16.48
CA ALA A 110 -6.13 -11.48 -16.53
C ALA A 110 -6.96 -10.88 -15.41
N THR A 111 -6.71 -9.61 -15.09
CA THR A 111 -7.63 -8.78 -14.32
C THR A 111 -8.64 -8.08 -15.23
N ASN A 112 -9.36 -7.08 -14.72
CA ASN A 112 -10.21 -6.19 -15.50
C ASN A 112 -9.47 -5.41 -16.60
N ILE A 113 -8.13 -5.48 -16.70
CA ILE A 113 -7.38 -4.92 -17.85
C ILE A 113 -7.84 -5.52 -19.19
N ALA A 114 -8.29 -6.78 -19.20
CA ALA A 114 -8.81 -7.44 -20.39
C ALA A 114 -10.30 -7.15 -20.66
N GLU A 115 -10.96 -6.41 -19.77
CA GLU A 115 -12.40 -6.12 -19.87
C GLU A 115 -12.72 -5.06 -20.90
N SER A 116 -11.87 -4.04 -21.02
CA SER A 116 -12.05 -2.88 -21.91
C SER A 116 -10.76 -2.51 -22.66
N SER A 117 -9.62 -2.49 -21.97
CA SER A 117 -8.35 -1.93 -22.50
C SER A 117 -7.59 -2.82 -23.49
N VAL A 118 -7.96 -4.10 -23.64
CA VAL A 118 -7.23 -5.07 -24.47
C VAL A 118 -8.20 -5.88 -25.33
N THR A 119 -7.85 -6.06 -26.61
CA THR A 119 -8.60 -6.89 -27.56
C THR A 119 -7.74 -8.05 -28.04
N ILE A 120 -8.13 -9.27 -27.69
CA ILE A 120 -7.45 -10.51 -28.05
C ILE A 120 -8.40 -11.31 -28.94
N ASP A 121 -8.02 -11.51 -30.20
CA ASP A 121 -8.95 -11.92 -31.24
C ASP A 121 -9.30 -13.42 -31.21
N ASP A 122 -8.40 -14.24 -30.69
CA ASP A 122 -8.54 -15.70 -30.68
C ASP A 122 -9.18 -16.24 -29.38
N VAL A 123 -9.72 -15.37 -28.52
CA VAL A 123 -10.46 -15.81 -27.32
C VAL A 123 -11.80 -16.39 -27.70
N THR A 124 -12.03 -17.65 -27.36
CA THR A 124 -13.27 -18.39 -27.63
C THR A 124 -13.92 -18.97 -26.38
N CYS A 125 -13.20 -18.94 -25.25
CA CYS A 125 -13.72 -19.30 -23.95
C CYS A 125 -13.35 -18.25 -22.91
N VAL A 126 -14.31 -17.87 -22.07
CA VAL A 126 -14.10 -17.01 -20.90
C VAL A 126 -14.44 -17.78 -19.64
N ILE A 127 -13.57 -17.71 -18.64
CA ILE A 127 -13.84 -18.18 -17.27
C ILE A 127 -13.79 -16.96 -16.35
N ASP A 128 -14.91 -16.60 -15.75
CA ASP A 128 -15.04 -15.38 -14.97
C ASP A 128 -15.24 -15.68 -13.49
N SER A 129 -14.31 -15.25 -12.64
CA SER A 129 -14.45 -15.33 -11.18
C SER A 129 -15.59 -14.47 -10.62
N CYS A 130 -16.17 -13.59 -11.43
CA CYS A 130 -17.23 -12.64 -11.10
C CYS A 130 -16.83 -11.58 -10.08
N LYS A 131 -15.53 -11.43 -9.83
CA LYS A 131 -14.98 -10.49 -8.85
C LYS A 131 -14.01 -9.50 -9.48
N VAL A 132 -13.81 -8.41 -8.77
CA VAL A 132 -12.89 -7.34 -9.12
C VAL A 132 -12.27 -6.78 -7.83
N LYS A 133 -11.01 -6.35 -7.91
CA LYS A 133 -10.36 -5.60 -6.83
C LYS A 133 -10.68 -4.13 -7.02
N LEU A 134 -11.29 -3.50 -6.03
CA LEU A 134 -11.58 -2.07 -6.02
C LEU A 134 -10.90 -1.38 -4.84
N THR A 135 -10.72 -0.08 -4.98
CA THR A 135 -10.29 0.81 -3.91
C THR A 135 -11.50 1.57 -3.38
N PHE A 136 -11.61 1.64 -2.07
CA PHE A 136 -12.66 2.34 -1.36
C PHE A 136 -12.03 3.30 -0.37
N PHE A 137 -12.74 4.36 -0.03
CA PHE A 137 -12.35 5.32 0.99
C PHE A 137 -13.35 5.28 2.13
N THR A 138 -12.84 5.17 3.36
CA THR A 138 -13.66 5.25 4.56
C THR A 138 -13.58 6.66 5.12
N GLU A 139 -14.70 7.38 5.11
CA GLU A 139 -14.77 8.76 5.61
C GLU A 139 -14.43 8.88 7.10
N THR A 140 -14.85 7.90 7.92
CA THR A 140 -14.66 7.95 9.39
C THR A 140 -13.21 7.79 9.80
N THR A 141 -12.47 6.89 9.15
CA THR A 141 -11.06 6.64 9.43
C THR A 141 -10.12 7.40 8.49
N ARG A 142 -10.69 8.07 7.47
CA ARG A 142 -10.01 8.72 6.34
C ARG A 142 -9.05 7.78 5.60
N LEU A 143 -9.31 6.48 5.65
CA LEU A 143 -8.42 5.46 5.09
C LEU A 143 -8.92 4.97 3.75
N SER A 144 -8.04 4.98 2.76
CA SER A 144 -8.20 4.18 1.56
C SER A 144 -7.91 2.72 1.86
N TYR A 145 -8.78 1.83 1.40
CA TYR A 145 -8.58 0.40 1.47
C TYR A 145 -8.90 -0.30 0.16
N HIS A 146 -8.18 -1.38 -0.10
CA HIS A 146 -8.45 -2.24 -1.24
C HIS A 146 -9.18 -3.51 -0.82
N ASP A 147 -10.26 -3.85 -1.52
CA ASP A 147 -11.05 -5.06 -1.28
C ASP A 147 -11.42 -5.78 -2.59
N VAL A 148 -11.66 -7.09 -2.50
CA VAL A 148 -12.12 -7.92 -3.60
C VAL A 148 -13.62 -8.13 -3.46
N VAL A 149 -14.38 -7.47 -4.32
CA VAL A 149 -15.84 -7.49 -4.32
C VAL A 149 -16.38 -8.18 -5.57
N PHE A 150 -17.68 -8.49 -5.55
CA PHE A 150 -18.37 -8.88 -6.79
C PHE A 150 -18.40 -7.69 -7.76
N THR A 151 -18.28 -7.98 -9.05
CA THR A 151 -18.43 -6.97 -10.10
C THR A 151 -19.90 -6.85 -10.54
N GLY A 152 -20.24 -5.79 -11.28
CA GLY A 152 -21.60 -5.56 -11.73
C GLY A 152 -22.03 -6.50 -12.85
N ARG A 153 -23.35 -6.70 -13.02
CA ARG A 153 -23.92 -7.51 -14.12
C ARG A 153 -23.47 -7.00 -15.49
N HIS A 154 -23.36 -5.69 -15.67
CA HIS A 154 -22.90 -5.08 -16.92
C HIS A 154 -21.45 -5.47 -17.23
N ASN A 155 -20.55 -5.44 -16.24
CA ASN A 155 -19.15 -5.89 -16.39
C ASN A 155 -19.09 -7.37 -16.80
N LEU A 156 -19.90 -8.23 -16.19
CA LEU A 156 -19.97 -9.65 -16.56
C LEU A 156 -20.48 -9.89 -17.98
N GLU A 157 -21.32 -9.00 -18.51
CA GLU A 157 -21.77 -9.08 -19.90
C GLU A 157 -20.69 -8.60 -20.87
N GLN A 158 -19.94 -7.54 -20.52
CA GLN A 158 -18.76 -7.13 -21.28
C GLN A 158 -17.70 -8.24 -21.34
N ARG A 159 -17.42 -8.90 -20.20
CA ARG A 159 -16.50 -10.04 -20.12
C ARG A 159 -16.96 -11.22 -20.96
N LYS A 160 -18.26 -11.55 -20.94
CA LYS A 160 -18.85 -12.57 -21.83
C LYS A 160 -18.63 -12.23 -23.30
N GLY A 161 -18.78 -10.95 -23.68
CA GLY A 161 -18.55 -10.47 -25.04
C GLY A 161 -17.13 -10.75 -25.57
N ARG A 162 -16.15 -10.99 -24.68
CA ARG A 162 -14.77 -11.32 -25.08
C ARG A 162 -14.64 -12.69 -25.75
N ALA A 163 -15.54 -13.63 -25.48
CA ALA A 163 -15.52 -14.97 -26.11
C ALA A 163 -16.18 -15.00 -27.51
N GLY A 164 -16.99 -14.00 -27.85
CA GLY A 164 -17.87 -14.02 -29.02
C GLY A 164 -17.44 -13.11 -30.16
N ARG A 165 -16.16 -12.69 -30.21
CA ARG A 165 -15.71 -11.65 -31.17
C ARG A 165 -15.57 -12.19 -32.60
N THR A 166 -14.85 -13.29 -32.77
CA THR A 166 -14.49 -13.83 -34.09
C THR A 166 -15.32 -15.06 -34.47
N ARG A 167 -15.88 -15.77 -33.48
CA ARG A 167 -16.71 -16.96 -33.65
C ARG A 167 -17.59 -17.19 -32.41
N PRO A 168 -18.58 -18.10 -32.45
CA PRO A 168 -19.32 -18.48 -31.26
C PRO A 168 -18.38 -18.97 -30.15
N GLY A 169 -18.61 -18.51 -28.91
CA GLY A 169 -17.76 -18.83 -27.78
C GLY A 169 -18.54 -19.16 -26.52
N LEU A 170 -17.82 -19.63 -25.50
CA LEU A 170 -18.37 -20.03 -24.21
C LEU A 170 -17.97 -19.04 -23.12
N CYS A 171 -18.86 -18.81 -22.16
CA CYS A 171 -18.56 -17.99 -20.98
C CYS A 171 -19.05 -18.71 -19.72
N PHE A 172 -18.12 -19.07 -18.85
CA PHE A 172 -18.38 -19.72 -17.57
C PHE A 172 -18.25 -18.69 -16.45
N ARG A 173 -19.36 -18.41 -15.74
CA ARG A 173 -19.38 -17.53 -14.57
C ARG A 173 -19.30 -18.37 -13.31
N LEU A 174 -18.28 -18.16 -12.48
CA LEU A 174 -18.06 -18.90 -11.23
C LEU A 174 -18.91 -18.35 -10.08
N CYS A 175 -20.19 -18.12 -10.33
CA CYS A 175 -21.19 -17.75 -9.33
C CYS A 175 -22.49 -18.51 -9.56
N THR A 176 -23.33 -18.60 -8.53
CA THR A 176 -24.64 -19.24 -8.68
C THR A 176 -25.58 -18.37 -9.51
N ARG A 177 -26.55 -18.99 -10.18
CA ARG A 177 -27.61 -18.26 -10.89
C ARG A 177 -28.34 -17.28 -9.98
N ARG A 178 -28.62 -17.68 -8.73
CA ARG A 178 -29.22 -16.81 -7.71
C ARG A 178 -28.36 -15.58 -7.44
N ARG A 179 -27.04 -15.76 -7.25
CA ARG A 179 -26.10 -14.64 -7.08
C ARG A 179 -26.17 -13.71 -8.30
N PHE A 180 -26.13 -14.24 -9.51
CA PHE A 180 -26.19 -13.42 -10.73
C PHE A 180 -27.50 -12.65 -10.90
N GLU A 181 -28.65 -13.29 -10.66
CA GLU A 181 -29.97 -12.70 -10.92
C GLU A 181 -30.45 -11.79 -9.76
N GLU A 182 -30.23 -12.20 -8.51
CA GLU A 182 -30.78 -11.52 -7.31
C GLU A 182 -29.72 -10.80 -6.47
N GLY A 183 -28.44 -11.19 -6.57
CA GLY A 183 -27.40 -10.78 -5.62
C GLY A 183 -26.29 -9.89 -6.19
N LEU A 184 -26.31 -9.58 -7.48
CA LEU A 184 -25.36 -8.65 -8.10
C LEU A 184 -26.05 -7.33 -8.39
N GLU A 185 -25.34 -6.23 -8.15
CA GLU A 185 -25.70 -4.91 -8.64
C GLU A 185 -25.49 -4.85 -10.16
N ASP A 186 -26.18 -3.93 -10.84
CA ASP A 186 -26.03 -3.76 -12.28
C ASP A 186 -24.64 -3.25 -12.66
N GLU A 187 -24.13 -2.30 -11.90
CA GLU A 187 -22.87 -1.63 -12.12
C GLU A 187 -22.07 -1.53 -10.82
N VAL A 188 -20.76 -1.39 -10.95
CA VAL A 188 -19.89 -1.12 -9.81
C VAL A 188 -19.98 0.37 -9.47
N PRO A 189 -19.97 0.77 -8.19
CA PRO A 189 -19.98 2.18 -7.81
C PRO A 189 -18.86 2.98 -8.50
N PRO A 190 -19.18 4.15 -9.09
CA PRO A 190 -18.21 4.96 -9.83
C PRO A 190 -17.11 5.46 -8.91
N GLU A 191 -15.93 5.77 -9.47
CA GLU A 191 -14.78 6.23 -8.67
C GLU A 191 -15.08 7.48 -7.85
N LEU A 192 -15.86 8.40 -8.42
CA LEU A 192 -16.25 9.65 -7.76
C LEU A 192 -16.97 9.41 -6.43
N THR A 193 -17.72 8.31 -6.27
CA THR A 193 -18.50 8.04 -5.05
C THR A 193 -17.75 7.21 -4.02
N ARG A 194 -16.53 6.73 -4.32
CA ARG A 194 -15.79 5.79 -3.44
C ARG A 194 -14.32 6.13 -3.23
N MET A 195 -13.77 7.11 -3.93
CA MET A 195 -12.37 7.55 -3.81
C MET A 195 -12.26 8.86 -3.01
N PRO A 196 -11.09 9.18 -2.44
CA PRO A 196 -10.85 10.49 -1.85
C PRO A 196 -11.08 11.61 -2.87
N LEU A 197 -11.84 12.64 -2.49
CA LEU A 197 -12.22 13.73 -3.38
C LEU A 197 -11.28 14.94 -3.34
N VAL A 198 -10.20 14.89 -2.54
CA VAL A 198 -9.29 16.02 -2.31
C VAL A 198 -8.73 16.57 -3.63
N GLY A 199 -8.23 15.69 -4.51
CA GLY A 199 -7.73 16.08 -5.84
C GLY A 199 -8.81 16.60 -6.78
N ALA A 200 -10.00 15.99 -6.80
CA ALA A 200 -11.13 16.45 -7.61
C ALA A 200 -11.63 17.83 -7.17
N ALA A 201 -11.74 18.06 -5.86
CA ALA A 201 -12.13 19.33 -5.27
C ALA A 201 -11.09 20.44 -5.58
N LEU A 202 -9.80 20.12 -5.52
CA LEU A 202 -8.73 21.05 -5.90
C LEU A 202 -8.83 21.42 -7.39
N LEU A 203 -9.11 20.43 -8.25
CA LEU A 203 -9.30 20.65 -9.68
C LEU A 203 -10.50 21.56 -9.99
N VAL A 204 -11.62 21.40 -9.28
CA VAL A 204 -12.79 22.27 -9.43
C VAL A 204 -12.42 23.74 -9.17
N LYS A 205 -11.63 23.99 -8.11
CA LYS A 205 -11.18 25.35 -7.76
C LYS A 205 -10.11 25.88 -8.71
N SER A 206 -9.17 25.05 -9.15
CA SER A 206 -8.11 25.49 -10.08
C SER A 206 -8.63 25.81 -11.48
N LEU A 207 -9.75 25.20 -11.89
CA LEU A 207 -10.47 25.49 -13.12
C LEU A 207 -11.52 26.62 -12.97
N GLU A 208 -11.61 27.25 -11.80
CA GLU A 208 -12.53 28.36 -11.52
C GLU A 208 -14.01 28.02 -11.78
N LEU A 209 -14.42 26.76 -11.58
CA LEU A 209 -15.79 26.30 -11.85
C LEU A 209 -16.82 26.72 -10.78
N GLY A 210 -16.37 27.32 -9.68
CA GLY A 210 -17.22 27.87 -8.61
C GLY A 210 -17.12 27.14 -7.27
N ASP A 211 -18.28 26.93 -6.65
CA ASP A 211 -18.37 26.21 -5.37
C ASP A 211 -18.21 24.69 -5.57
N ILE A 212 -17.40 24.04 -4.72
CA ILE A 212 -17.06 22.62 -4.89
C ILE A 212 -18.30 21.74 -4.76
N ALA A 213 -19.14 21.97 -3.76
CA ALA A 213 -20.33 21.16 -3.53
C ALA A 213 -21.38 21.37 -4.63
N ALA A 214 -21.57 22.62 -5.07
CA ALA A 214 -22.47 22.93 -6.17
C ALA A 214 -22.03 22.29 -7.49
N VAL A 215 -20.73 22.23 -7.79
CA VAL A 215 -20.23 21.59 -9.03
C VAL A 215 -20.34 20.08 -8.94
N LEU A 216 -19.88 19.46 -7.85
CA LEU A 216 -19.86 17.99 -7.73
C LEU A 216 -21.27 17.40 -7.61
N SER A 217 -22.25 18.14 -7.08
CA SER A 217 -23.65 17.70 -7.04
C SER A 217 -24.33 17.63 -8.43
N GLN A 218 -23.74 18.26 -9.45
CA GLN A 218 -24.24 18.24 -10.83
C GLN A 218 -23.67 17.09 -11.68
N CYS A 219 -22.77 16.28 -11.12
CA CYS A 219 -22.24 15.09 -11.81
C CYS A 219 -23.35 14.03 -12.00
N PRO A 220 -23.24 13.14 -13.01
CA PRO A 220 -24.23 12.08 -13.25
C PRO A 220 -24.50 11.20 -12.03
N ASP A 221 -23.41 10.82 -11.34
CA ASP A 221 -23.43 10.11 -10.06
C ASP A 221 -22.73 10.98 -9.02
N PRO A 222 -23.46 11.87 -8.34
CA PRO A 222 -22.86 12.81 -7.41
C PRO A 222 -22.28 12.07 -6.18
N PRO A 223 -21.12 12.49 -5.66
CA PRO A 223 -20.56 11.91 -4.45
C PRO A 223 -21.40 12.24 -3.21
N PRO A 224 -21.25 11.46 -2.11
CA PRO A 224 -21.83 11.82 -0.83
C PRO A 224 -21.40 13.22 -0.35
N GLU A 225 -22.34 14.01 0.17
CA GLU A 225 -22.05 15.36 0.68
C GLU A 225 -20.98 15.36 1.78
N THR A 226 -20.96 14.31 2.61
CA THR A 226 -19.96 14.10 3.67
C THR A 226 -18.56 13.92 3.10
N SER A 227 -18.40 13.16 2.01
CA SER A 227 -17.14 13.03 1.25
C SER A 227 -16.67 14.38 0.71
N VAL A 228 -17.59 15.19 0.18
CA VAL A 228 -17.26 16.53 -0.34
C VAL A 228 -16.81 17.47 0.80
N ALA A 229 -17.56 17.51 1.90
CA ALA A 229 -17.21 18.30 3.07
C ALA A 229 -15.83 17.91 3.63
N HIS A 230 -15.52 16.62 3.66
CA HIS A 230 -14.21 16.13 4.06
C HIS A 230 -13.09 16.57 3.11
N ALA A 231 -13.31 16.53 1.80
CA ALA A 231 -12.31 17.02 0.85
C ALA A 231 -12.04 18.53 1.00
N ILE A 232 -13.10 19.33 1.22
CA ILE A 232 -12.95 20.77 1.51
C ILE A 232 -12.16 20.98 2.81
N ALA A 233 -12.50 20.26 3.87
CA ALA A 233 -11.80 20.34 5.15
C ALA A 233 -10.31 19.94 5.02
N GLU A 234 -10.01 18.91 4.23
CA GLU A 234 -8.65 18.45 3.98
C GLU A 234 -7.85 19.48 3.15
N LEU A 235 -8.47 20.11 2.15
CA LEU A 235 -7.82 21.19 1.38
C LEU A 235 -7.55 22.44 2.21
N LYS A 236 -8.45 22.77 3.15
CA LYS A 236 -8.19 23.82 4.15
C LYS A 236 -7.07 23.43 5.11
N LEU A 237 -7.05 22.17 5.56
CA LEU A 237 -6.00 21.65 6.44
C LEU A 237 -4.62 21.83 5.81
N VAL A 238 -4.43 21.41 4.56
CA VAL A 238 -3.14 21.59 3.83
C VAL A 238 -2.93 23.02 3.30
N ARG A 239 -3.81 23.96 3.67
CA ARG A 239 -3.78 25.37 3.28
C ARG A 239 -3.78 25.61 1.77
N ALA A 240 -4.35 24.67 1.01
CA ALA A 240 -4.65 24.85 -0.41
C ALA A 240 -5.87 25.76 -0.61
N LEU A 241 -6.79 25.78 0.36
CA LEU A 241 -7.92 26.70 0.42
C LEU A 241 -7.84 27.58 1.65
N ASP A 242 -8.34 28.81 1.53
CA ASP A 242 -8.59 29.69 2.67
C ASP A 242 -9.91 29.34 3.38
N GLU A 243 -10.26 30.09 4.43
CA GLU A 243 -11.50 29.83 5.19
C GLU A 243 -12.78 30.07 4.38
N GLN A 244 -12.71 30.93 3.36
CA GLN A 244 -13.79 31.23 2.43
C GLN A 244 -13.83 30.26 1.23
N GLN A 245 -12.99 29.22 1.25
CA GLN A 245 -12.82 28.24 0.17
C GLN A 245 -12.30 28.85 -1.14
N ASN A 246 -11.55 29.95 -1.08
CA ASN A 246 -10.80 30.45 -2.23
C ASN A 246 -9.46 29.72 -2.32
N LEU A 247 -8.98 29.57 -3.55
CA LEU A 247 -7.70 28.93 -3.82
C LEU A 247 -6.55 29.84 -3.39
N THR A 248 -5.70 29.37 -2.48
CA THR A 248 -4.48 30.08 -2.02
C THR A 248 -3.37 29.97 -3.07
N TYR A 249 -2.28 30.74 -2.93
CA TYR A 249 -1.11 30.57 -3.79
C TYR A 249 -0.50 29.16 -3.65
N LEU A 250 -0.43 28.63 -2.43
CA LEU A 250 -0.05 27.23 -2.19
C LEU A 250 -0.99 26.26 -2.92
N GLY A 251 -2.30 26.49 -2.87
CA GLY A 251 -3.29 25.69 -3.59
C GLY A 251 -3.10 25.71 -5.10
N ARG A 252 -2.76 26.87 -5.69
CA ARG A 252 -2.44 26.99 -7.13
C ARG A 252 -1.21 26.18 -7.51
N ILE A 253 -0.18 26.19 -6.67
CA ILE A 253 1.05 25.42 -6.86
C ILE A 253 0.74 23.92 -6.76
N LEU A 254 0.02 23.49 -5.72
CA LEU A 254 -0.40 22.10 -5.54
C LEU A 254 -1.26 21.59 -6.70
N ALA A 255 -2.16 22.42 -7.24
CA ALA A 255 -3.00 22.05 -8.39
C ALA A 255 -2.23 21.83 -9.70
N ARG A 256 -0.99 22.33 -9.79
CA ARG A 256 -0.08 22.10 -10.94
C ARG A 256 0.75 20.83 -10.80
N LEU A 257 0.86 20.29 -9.58
CA LEU A 257 1.57 19.04 -9.33
C LEU A 257 0.65 17.85 -9.65
N PRO A 258 1.10 16.84 -10.42
CA PRO A 258 0.34 15.62 -10.67
C PRO A 258 0.42 14.66 -9.47
N LEU A 259 0.14 15.19 -8.26
CA LEU A 259 0.29 14.49 -6.98
C LEU A 259 -0.96 14.71 -6.13
N ASP A 260 -1.21 13.77 -5.21
CA ASP A 260 -2.11 14.04 -4.09
C ASP A 260 -1.62 15.28 -3.31
N PRO A 261 -2.50 16.17 -2.83
CA PRO A 261 -2.08 17.40 -2.15
C PRO A 261 -1.15 17.18 -0.95
N HIS A 262 -1.29 16.10 -0.17
CA HIS A 262 -0.35 15.79 0.92
C HIS A 262 1.05 15.41 0.42
N VAL A 263 1.09 14.63 -0.66
CA VAL A 263 2.35 14.25 -1.32
C VAL A 263 2.99 15.47 -1.99
N GLY A 264 2.19 16.38 -2.54
CA GLY A 264 2.62 17.66 -3.07
C GLY A 264 3.21 18.57 -1.98
N VAL A 265 2.54 18.71 -0.84
CA VAL A 265 3.05 19.46 0.32
C VAL A 265 4.37 18.87 0.81
N ALA A 266 4.49 17.54 0.90
CA ALA A 266 5.74 16.89 1.25
C ALA A 266 6.88 17.18 0.27
N LEU A 267 6.59 17.20 -1.04
CA LEU A 267 7.55 17.58 -2.07
C LEU A 267 8.02 19.03 -1.89
N LEU A 268 7.08 19.96 -1.68
CA LEU A 268 7.36 21.39 -1.51
C LEU A 268 8.11 21.69 -0.21
N LEU A 269 7.74 21.03 0.89
CA LEU A 269 8.46 21.11 2.17
C LEU A 269 9.90 20.67 1.99
N GLY A 270 10.10 19.51 1.34
CA GLY A 270 11.42 19.01 0.98
C GLY A 270 12.23 19.97 0.11
N HIS A 271 11.58 20.55 -0.90
CA HIS A 271 12.25 21.42 -1.87
C HIS A 271 12.58 22.79 -1.29
N TRP A 272 11.60 23.53 -0.78
CA TRP A 272 11.78 24.92 -0.36
C TRP A 272 12.49 25.06 0.99
N LEU A 273 12.15 24.22 1.97
CA LEU A 273 12.71 24.33 3.33
C LEU A 273 14.04 23.59 3.47
N PHE A 274 14.16 22.45 2.80
CA PHE A 274 15.29 21.54 2.98
C PHE A 274 16.25 21.47 1.78
N GLY A 275 15.88 22.02 0.61
CA GLY A 275 16.71 21.90 -0.59
C GLY A 275 16.83 20.46 -1.12
N LEU A 276 15.94 19.56 -0.70
CA LEU A 276 15.93 18.14 -1.04
C LEU A 276 14.97 17.81 -2.20
N GLY A 277 14.71 18.77 -3.08
CA GLY A 277 13.73 18.65 -4.16
C GLY A 277 13.97 17.47 -5.09
N ASP A 278 15.23 17.18 -5.47
CA ASP A 278 15.58 16.04 -6.33
C ASP A 278 15.21 14.68 -5.70
N VAL A 279 15.58 14.50 -4.43
CA VAL A 279 15.28 13.26 -3.70
C VAL A 279 13.79 13.14 -3.45
N MET A 280 13.13 14.22 -3.03
CA MET A 280 11.69 14.19 -2.80
C MET A 280 10.90 13.99 -4.08
N ALA A 281 11.34 14.52 -5.23
CA ALA A 281 10.72 14.22 -6.52
C ALA A 281 10.78 12.71 -6.83
N THR A 282 11.90 12.05 -6.51
CA THR A 282 12.02 10.60 -6.65
C THR A 282 11.07 9.84 -5.73
N ILE A 283 11.02 10.21 -4.44
CA ILE A 283 10.19 9.49 -3.47
C ILE A 283 8.70 9.73 -3.73
N CYS A 284 8.27 10.98 -3.93
CA CYS A 284 6.89 11.33 -4.24
C CYS A 284 6.40 10.69 -5.55
N ALA A 285 7.26 10.63 -6.58
CA ALA A 285 6.93 9.87 -7.79
C ALA A 285 6.74 8.39 -7.48
N ALA A 286 7.66 7.77 -6.73
CA ALA A 286 7.55 6.36 -6.39
C ALA A 286 6.31 6.02 -5.54
N MET A 287 5.91 6.93 -4.63
CA MET A 287 4.67 6.83 -3.85
C MET A 287 3.40 6.84 -4.71
N SER A 288 3.47 7.43 -5.91
CA SER A 288 2.31 7.60 -6.79
C SER A 288 2.02 6.37 -7.66
N PHE A 289 2.89 5.35 -7.62
CA PHE A 289 2.72 4.10 -8.38
C PHE A 289 2.70 2.88 -7.45
N ASP A 290 2.32 1.74 -8.01
CA ASP A 290 2.45 0.45 -7.33
C ASP A 290 3.90 0.16 -6.93
N GLU A 291 4.10 -0.61 -5.87
CA GLU A 291 5.43 -1.05 -5.44
C GLU A 291 6.09 -1.92 -6.53
N PRO A 292 7.36 -1.66 -6.91
CA PRO A 292 8.02 -2.37 -8.01
C PRO A 292 8.51 -3.78 -7.64
N PHE A 293 8.41 -4.21 -6.37
CA PHE A 293 9.00 -5.45 -5.89
C PHE A 293 8.22 -6.70 -6.38
N GLN A 294 8.85 -7.53 -7.21
CA GLN A 294 8.23 -8.73 -7.76
C GLN A 294 8.52 -9.96 -6.91
N PHE A 295 7.59 -10.46 -6.09
CA PHE A 295 7.82 -11.63 -5.23
C PHE A 295 8.54 -12.81 -5.93
N ALA A 296 9.73 -13.18 -5.44
CA ALA A 296 10.48 -14.33 -5.93
C ALA A 296 10.36 -15.50 -4.95
N GLU A 297 9.64 -16.55 -5.36
CA GLU A 297 9.37 -17.73 -4.52
C GLU A 297 10.63 -18.45 -4.02
N SER A 298 11.70 -18.43 -4.81
CA SER A 298 12.99 -19.04 -4.48
C SER A 298 13.79 -18.25 -3.43
N ALA A 299 13.43 -16.99 -3.18
CA ALA A 299 14.22 -16.04 -2.37
C ALA A 299 13.47 -15.48 -1.15
N GLY A 300 12.18 -15.76 -0.99
CA GLY A 300 11.33 -15.11 0.01
C GLY A 300 10.86 -13.71 -0.42
N PHE A 301 10.37 -12.91 0.53
CA PHE A 301 10.00 -11.52 0.25
C PHE A 301 11.27 -10.71 -0.07
N LEU A 302 11.43 -10.30 -1.34
CA LEU A 302 12.51 -9.43 -1.83
C LEU A 302 12.80 -8.17 -1.01
N PRO A 303 11.81 -7.53 -0.36
CA PRO A 303 12.05 -6.43 0.58
C PRO A 303 13.20 -6.71 1.57
N TRP A 304 13.41 -7.95 2.01
CA TRP A 304 14.50 -8.29 2.95
C TRP A 304 15.89 -8.35 2.31
N LYS A 305 16.02 -8.85 1.07
CA LYS A 305 17.31 -8.80 0.35
C LYS A 305 17.71 -7.36 0.05
N ILE A 306 16.74 -6.54 -0.32
CA ILE A 306 16.91 -5.11 -0.55
C ILE A 306 17.27 -4.43 0.77
N GLN A 307 16.55 -4.70 1.87
CA GLN A 307 16.91 -4.18 3.21
C GLN A 307 18.32 -4.61 3.65
N GLU A 308 18.76 -5.81 3.29
CA GLU A 308 20.11 -6.28 3.56
C GLU A 308 21.18 -5.62 2.67
N LYS A 309 20.82 -5.27 1.44
CA LYS A 309 21.71 -4.56 0.50
C LYS A 309 21.87 -3.08 0.88
N TYR A 310 20.78 -2.43 1.31
CA TYR A 310 20.74 -1.02 1.70
C TYR A 310 20.79 -0.87 3.24
N LYS A 311 21.82 -1.42 3.90
CA LYS A 311 21.96 -1.38 5.37
C LYS A 311 22.24 0.05 5.88
N GLY A 312 21.38 0.59 6.75
CA GLY A 312 21.65 1.73 7.66
C GLY A 312 20.55 1.96 8.72
N THR A 313 20.51 3.14 9.37
CA THR A 313 19.47 3.53 10.37
C THR A 313 18.07 3.71 9.75
N HIS A 314 17.99 3.72 8.43
CA HIS A 314 16.79 3.93 7.61
C HIS A 314 16.05 2.65 7.19
N LYS A 315 16.44 1.52 7.78
CA LYS A 315 15.90 0.18 7.53
C LYS A 315 14.40 0.01 7.84
N ASN A 316 13.75 1.02 8.42
CA ASN A 316 12.38 0.94 8.92
C ASN A 316 11.42 1.90 8.18
N SER A 317 11.77 2.33 6.97
CA SER A 317 10.88 3.12 6.10
C SER A 317 10.77 2.52 4.71
N ASP A 318 9.56 2.04 4.37
CA ASP A 318 9.24 1.52 3.03
C ASP A 318 9.50 2.58 1.97
N GLN A 319 9.06 3.83 2.20
CA GLN A 319 9.24 4.93 1.26
C GLN A 319 10.70 5.30 1.03
N PHE A 320 11.49 5.18 2.08
CA PHE A 320 12.90 5.49 1.98
C PHE A 320 13.66 4.44 1.16
N VAL A 321 13.38 3.16 1.42
CA VAL A 321 13.94 2.05 0.63
C VAL A 321 13.48 2.14 -0.83
N LEU A 322 12.21 2.49 -1.05
CA LEU A 322 11.68 2.71 -2.38
C LEU A 322 12.42 3.86 -3.09
N GLY A 323 12.63 4.99 -2.41
CA GLY A 323 13.44 6.11 -2.90
C GLY A 323 14.87 5.73 -3.29
N LEU A 324 15.56 4.97 -2.43
CA LEU A 324 16.92 4.46 -2.70
C LEU A 324 16.98 3.60 -3.95
N VAL A 325 16.02 2.68 -4.11
CA VAL A 325 15.96 1.78 -5.27
C VAL A 325 15.68 2.57 -6.55
N HIS A 326 14.77 3.54 -6.51
CA HIS A 326 14.47 4.40 -7.66
C HIS A 326 15.61 5.33 -8.03
N GLN A 327 16.33 5.87 -7.05
CA GLN A 327 17.47 6.73 -7.32
C GLN A 327 18.64 5.95 -7.92
N GLU A 328 18.92 4.74 -7.44
CA GLU A 328 19.91 3.86 -8.06
C GLU A 328 19.51 3.49 -9.49
N TYR A 329 18.21 3.23 -9.73
CA TYR A 329 17.69 3.04 -11.08
C TYR A 329 17.91 4.26 -11.96
N ALA A 330 17.60 5.46 -11.48
CA ALA A 330 17.81 6.72 -12.20
C ALA A 330 19.28 6.91 -12.57
N ARG A 331 20.18 6.70 -11.61
CA ARG A 331 21.64 6.76 -11.84
C ARG A 331 22.09 5.77 -12.93
N ILE A 332 21.59 4.54 -12.91
CA ILE A 332 21.93 3.51 -13.90
C ILE A 332 21.33 3.84 -15.27
N MET A 333 20.10 4.37 -15.29
CA MET A 333 19.41 4.80 -16.49
C MET A 333 20.21 5.90 -17.20
N ASP A 334 20.72 6.86 -16.46
CA ASP A 334 21.46 8.00 -16.99
C ASP A 334 22.89 7.65 -17.41
N THR A 335 23.59 6.80 -16.65
CA THR A 335 24.99 6.43 -16.93
C THR A 335 25.13 5.24 -17.90
N GLY A 336 24.19 4.30 -17.88
CA GLY A 336 24.26 3.03 -18.61
C GLY A 336 23.12 2.80 -19.60
N GLY A 337 22.14 3.71 -19.68
CA GLY A 337 21.02 3.62 -20.61
C GLY A 337 20.00 2.53 -20.27
N GLU A 338 19.02 2.38 -21.16
CA GLU A 338 17.84 1.53 -20.94
C GLU A 338 18.19 0.05 -20.75
N ALA A 339 19.20 -0.44 -21.48
CA ALA A 339 19.66 -1.82 -21.37
C ALA A 339 20.27 -2.12 -19.99
N ALA A 340 21.03 -1.19 -19.41
CA ALA A 340 21.59 -1.35 -18.08
C ALA A 340 20.50 -1.28 -17.00
N ALA A 341 19.58 -0.33 -17.12
CA ALA A 341 18.45 -0.18 -16.19
C ALA A 341 17.54 -1.42 -16.18
N LYS A 342 17.25 -1.99 -17.36
CA LYS A 342 16.48 -3.24 -17.47
C LYS A 342 17.21 -4.42 -16.83
N ARG A 343 18.53 -4.54 -17.01
CA ARG A 343 19.34 -5.58 -16.34
C ARG A 343 19.32 -5.42 -14.82
N PHE A 344 19.41 -4.19 -14.32
CA PHE A 344 19.29 -3.90 -12.89
C PHE A 344 17.93 -4.36 -12.35
N CYS A 345 16.82 -4.02 -13.03
CA CYS A 345 15.50 -4.49 -12.61
C CYS A 345 15.40 -6.01 -12.53
N VAL A 346 15.93 -6.73 -13.52
CA VAL A 346 15.92 -8.20 -13.52
C VAL A 346 16.76 -8.78 -12.38
N GLN A 347 17.95 -8.23 -12.14
CA GLN A 347 18.85 -8.68 -11.08
C GLN A 347 18.27 -8.46 -9.67
N GLU A 348 17.58 -7.33 -9.48
CA GLU A 348 17.02 -6.94 -8.18
C GLU A 348 15.57 -7.39 -7.98
N GLY A 349 14.97 -8.11 -8.94
CA GLY A 349 13.58 -8.56 -8.87
C GLY A 349 12.57 -7.40 -8.83
N LEU A 350 12.83 -6.36 -9.64
CA LEU A 350 11.99 -5.17 -9.76
C LEU A 350 11.22 -5.20 -11.08
N HIS A 351 10.02 -4.62 -11.06
CA HIS A 351 9.20 -4.48 -12.24
C HIS A 351 9.70 -3.34 -13.16
N PRO A 352 10.23 -3.63 -14.37
CA PRO A 352 10.86 -2.60 -15.20
C PRO A 352 9.93 -1.45 -15.61
N ALA A 353 8.65 -1.74 -15.92
CA ALA A 353 7.71 -0.69 -16.33
C ALA A 353 7.34 0.28 -15.20
N ILE A 354 7.01 -0.22 -14.00
CA ILE A 354 6.80 0.61 -12.80
C ILE A 354 8.03 1.46 -12.51
N MET A 355 9.23 0.86 -12.53
CA MET A 355 10.48 1.60 -12.33
C MET A 355 10.63 2.74 -13.34
N ARG A 356 10.34 2.47 -14.63
CA ARG A 356 10.40 3.47 -15.70
C ARG A 356 9.32 4.55 -15.57
N GLN A 357 8.11 4.19 -15.17
CA GLN A 357 7.01 5.12 -14.94
C GLN A 357 7.34 6.10 -13.81
N ALA A 358 7.81 5.59 -12.66
CA ALA A 358 8.19 6.45 -11.55
C ALA A 358 9.43 7.28 -11.87
N TYR A 359 10.40 6.74 -12.63
CA TYR A 359 11.52 7.54 -13.14
C TYR A 359 11.01 8.70 -14.00
N ASN A 360 10.19 8.44 -15.03
CA ASN A 360 9.64 9.49 -15.89
C ASN A 360 8.82 10.53 -15.10
N ALA A 361 8.01 10.08 -14.13
CA ALA A 361 7.26 10.99 -13.25
C ALA A 361 8.19 11.83 -12.36
N SER A 362 9.27 11.24 -11.84
CA SER A 362 10.26 12.00 -11.05
C SER A 362 10.96 13.06 -11.90
N GLU A 363 11.24 12.79 -13.17
CA GLU A 363 11.78 13.78 -14.11
C GLU A 363 10.79 14.91 -14.39
N GLN A 364 9.50 14.60 -14.53
CA GLN A 364 8.46 15.61 -14.67
C GLN A 364 8.36 16.49 -13.41
N LEU A 365 8.40 15.88 -12.21
CA LEU A 365 8.39 16.63 -10.96
C LEU A 365 9.63 17.53 -10.83
N ARG A 366 10.82 17.05 -11.17
CA ARG A 366 12.04 17.87 -11.19
C ARG A 366 11.91 19.07 -12.12
N ALA A 367 11.43 18.83 -13.34
CA ALA A 367 11.22 19.89 -14.31
C ALA A 367 10.21 20.94 -13.81
N LEU A 368 9.15 20.49 -13.13
CA LEU A 368 8.20 21.40 -12.48
C LEU A 368 8.85 22.21 -11.36
N LEU A 369 9.66 21.59 -10.49
CA LEU A 369 10.37 22.29 -9.41
C LEU A 369 11.39 23.31 -9.93
N GLN A 370 11.98 23.07 -11.10
CA GLN A 370 12.91 23.99 -11.77
C GLN A 370 12.19 25.11 -12.53
N SER A 371 10.88 25.01 -12.74
CA SER A 371 10.12 26.05 -13.44
C SER A 371 9.94 27.28 -12.55
N ASP A 372 9.99 28.46 -13.16
CA ASP A 372 9.72 29.75 -12.50
C ASP A 372 8.38 29.75 -11.75
N ALA A 373 7.43 28.95 -12.24
CA ALA A 373 6.10 28.76 -11.68
C ALA A 373 6.07 28.14 -10.27
N LEU A 374 7.14 27.46 -9.82
CA LEU A 374 7.29 26.90 -8.46
C LEU A 374 8.50 27.47 -7.69
N GLY A 375 9.03 28.61 -8.15
CA GLY A 375 10.13 29.31 -7.49
C GLY A 375 11.52 29.03 -8.04
N GLY A 376 11.65 28.32 -9.18
CA GLY A 376 12.85 28.30 -10.03
C GLY A 376 14.20 28.29 -9.29
N LEU A 377 14.39 27.41 -8.31
CA LEU A 377 15.68 27.28 -7.63
C LEU A 377 16.54 26.33 -8.47
N ALA A 378 17.44 26.90 -9.28
CA ALA A 378 18.53 26.14 -9.88
C ALA A 378 19.19 25.27 -8.81
N MET A 379 19.25 23.96 -9.05
CA MET A 379 19.85 22.99 -8.15
C MET A 379 21.37 23.20 -8.14
N GLY A 380 21.83 24.15 -7.33
CA GLY A 380 23.24 24.41 -7.07
C GLY A 380 23.86 25.49 -7.96
N SER A 381 24.04 26.68 -7.39
CA SER A 381 25.25 27.47 -7.62
C SER A 381 25.50 28.34 -6.40
N LEU A 382 26.53 27.98 -5.64
CA LEU A 382 27.39 28.99 -5.06
C LEU A 382 27.85 29.87 -6.23
N GLU A 383 27.65 31.18 -6.07
CA GLU A 383 28.27 32.31 -6.77
C GLU A 383 29.03 31.96 -8.05
N ASP A 384 28.51 32.37 -9.21
CA ASP A 384 29.33 32.93 -10.30
C ASP A 384 28.43 33.68 -11.31
N GLU A 385 28.96 34.80 -11.79
CA GLU A 385 28.29 35.87 -12.53
C GLU A 385 27.77 35.50 -13.93
N GLU A 386 26.71 36.22 -14.31
CA GLU A 386 26.21 36.55 -15.66
C GLU A 386 26.52 35.61 -16.84
N GLY A 387 25.48 34.86 -17.26
CA GLY A 387 25.22 34.63 -18.69
C GLY A 387 24.99 33.17 -19.11
N THR A 388 23.91 32.51 -18.69
CA THR A 388 23.74 31.08 -19.03
C THR A 388 22.28 30.55 -19.04
N ALA A 389 21.37 31.19 -19.77
CA ALA A 389 20.05 30.59 -20.03
C ALA A 389 20.09 29.29 -20.89
N ALA A 390 21.23 28.99 -21.54
CA ALA A 390 21.39 27.82 -22.41
C ALA A 390 22.29 26.70 -21.83
N ILE A 391 22.98 26.93 -20.71
CA ILE A 391 23.90 25.94 -20.08
C ILE A 391 23.20 25.14 -18.95
N ALA A 392 21.99 25.53 -18.54
CA ALA A 392 21.24 24.88 -17.47
C ALA A 392 20.79 23.43 -17.76
N LEU A 393 20.77 23.00 -19.03
CA LEU A 393 20.37 21.62 -19.41
C LEU A 393 21.52 20.61 -19.37
N GLU A 394 22.79 21.05 -19.31
CA GLU A 394 23.98 20.19 -19.32
C GLU A 394 24.70 20.13 -17.96
N GLN A 395 24.16 20.73 -16.90
CA GLN A 395 24.69 20.51 -15.55
C GLN A 395 24.48 19.03 -15.19
N HIS A 396 25.60 18.31 -15.07
CA HIS A 396 25.65 16.92 -14.64
C HIS A 396 24.65 16.67 -13.51
N ARG A 397 23.61 15.87 -13.78
CA ARG A 397 22.60 15.45 -12.81
C ARG A 397 23.32 14.84 -11.61
N ASN A 398 23.48 15.63 -10.56
CA ASN A 398 24.20 15.22 -9.38
C ASN A 398 23.19 14.48 -8.48
N TYR A 399 22.84 13.25 -8.86
CA TYR A 399 22.11 12.34 -7.99
C TYR A 399 23.03 12.03 -6.82
N SER A 400 23.05 12.88 -5.79
CA SER A 400 23.68 12.54 -4.53
C SER A 400 22.92 11.32 -4.03
N ALA A 401 23.52 10.14 -4.12
CA ALA A 401 22.79 8.94 -3.76
C ALA A 401 22.43 9.11 -2.29
N ILE A 402 21.18 8.86 -1.92
CA ILE A 402 20.68 8.98 -0.55
C ILE A 402 21.56 8.17 0.42
N ARG A 403 22.21 7.10 -0.08
CA ARG A 403 23.19 6.27 0.66
C ARG A 403 24.52 6.99 0.95
N ASP A 404 24.87 8.01 0.18
CA ASP A 404 26.09 8.80 0.30
C ASP A 404 25.91 9.93 1.33
N TRP A 405 24.68 10.18 1.80
CA TRP A 405 24.40 11.12 2.88
C TRP A 405 24.97 10.61 4.20
N ASN A 406 25.72 11.47 4.88
CA ASN A 406 26.44 11.09 6.09
C ASN A 406 25.48 11.00 7.30
N SER A 407 25.78 10.17 8.30
CA SER A 407 24.91 9.94 9.47
C SER A 407 24.86 11.09 10.49
N LYS A 408 25.74 12.09 10.34
CA LYS A 408 25.78 13.37 11.05
C LYS A 408 25.06 14.49 10.27
N GLU A 409 24.60 14.26 9.03
CA GLU A 409 23.80 15.23 8.26
C GLU A 409 22.31 15.15 8.65
N TRP A 410 21.66 16.31 8.76
CA TRP A 410 20.24 16.48 9.09
C TRP A 410 19.29 16.06 7.95
N CYS A 411 19.83 15.77 6.76
CA CYS A 411 19.08 15.37 5.55
C CYS A 411 18.09 14.22 5.83
N TRP A 412 18.47 13.28 6.70
CA TRP A 412 17.62 12.17 7.13
C TRP A 412 16.35 12.63 7.84
N GLY A 413 16.48 13.58 8.76
CA GLY A 413 15.36 14.15 9.49
C GLY A 413 14.42 14.91 8.59
N ALA A 414 14.99 15.70 7.68
CA ALA A 414 14.23 16.46 6.71
C ALA A 414 13.44 15.59 5.72
N VAL A 415 14.07 14.53 5.20
CA VAL A 415 13.34 13.54 4.39
C VAL A 415 12.27 12.87 5.22
N LEU A 416 12.58 12.37 6.41
CA LEU A 416 11.58 11.73 7.27
C LEU A 416 10.41 12.67 7.58
N LEU A 417 10.66 13.93 7.90
CA LEU A 417 9.62 14.93 8.15
C LEU A 417 8.74 15.15 6.91
N SER A 418 9.36 15.25 5.73
CA SER A 418 8.64 15.37 4.46
C SER A 418 7.80 14.12 4.18
N LEU A 419 8.35 12.92 4.39
CA LEU A 419 7.63 11.66 4.21
C LEU A 419 6.46 11.52 5.18
N VAL A 420 6.65 11.82 6.46
CA VAL A 420 5.54 11.71 7.42
C VAL A 420 4.47 12.74 7.11
N THR A 421 4.81 13.88 6.51
CA THR A 421 3.81 14.83 5.99
C THR A 421 2.95 14.18 4.89
N ALA A 422 3.57 13.42 3.98
CA ALA A 422 2.86 12.69 2.93
C ALA A 422 2.03 11.49 3.43
N LEU A 423 2.30 10.99 4.65
CA LEU A 423 1.66 9.81 5.22
C LEU A 423 0.60 10.23 6.25
N PRO A 424 -0.70 10.23 5.88
CA PRO A 424 -1.74 10.81 6.72
C PRO A 424 -1.97 10.04 8.03
N HIS A 425 -1.73 8.72 8.07
CA HIS A 425 -2.18 7.86 9.16
C HIS A 425 -1.08 7.38 10.09
N LEU A 426 -1.45 7.12 11.35
CA LEU A 426 -0.56 6.62 12.39
C LEU A 426 -0.97 5.22 12.85
N ALA A 427 0.04 4.39 13.12
CA ALA A 427 -0.11 3.07 13.73
C ALA A 427 0.89 2.89 14.86
N VAL A 428 0.51 2.10 15.87
CA VAL A 428 1.38 1.76 17.01
C VAL A 428 1.71 0.28 16.95
N HIS A 429 2.99 -0.06 16.78
CA HIS A 429 3.50 -1.41 16.78
C HIS A 429 3.31 -2.08 18.14
N GLN A 430 3.08 -3.39 18.09
CA GLN A 430 2.89 -4.24 19.26
C GLN A 430 3.95 -5.34 19.31
N GLU A 431 3.70 -6.41 18.56
CA GLU A 431 4.60 -7.54 18.46
C GLU A 431 4.54 -8.16 17.07
N LYS A 432 5.68 -8.68 16.61
CA LYS A 432 5.82 -9.31 15.28
C LYS A 432 5.27 -8.36 14.19
N ARG A 433 4.16 -8.74 13.54
CA ARG A 433 3.47 -7.98 12.50
C ARG A 433 2.22 -7.23 12.97
N HIS A 434 1.88 -7.27 14.27
CA HIS A 434 0.65 -6.68 14.79
C HIS A 434 0.85 -5.20 15.09
N VAL A 435 -0.16 -4.40 14.76
CA VAL A 435 -0.21 -2.96 15.00
C VAL A 435 -1.60 -2.56 15.49
N TRP A 436 -1.69 -1.53 16.31
CA TRP A 436 -2.92 -0.78 16.52
C TRP A 436 -3.02 0.32 15.48
N VAL A 437 -4.21 0.52 14.93
CA VAL A 437 -4.51 1.60 13.97
C VAL A 437 -5.51 2.63 14.53
N ALA A 438 -6.12 2.30 15.68
CA ALA A 438 -6.94 3.15 16.54
C ALA A 438 -7.01 2.50 17.94
N GLU A 439 -7.61 3.19 18.92
CA GLU A 439 -7.66 2.80 20.35
C GLU A 439 -7.96 1.30 20.58
N ASP A 440 -8.87 0.72 19.80
CA ASP A 440 -9.25 -0.70 19.88
C ASP A 440 -9.23 -1.44 18.53
N THR A 441 -8.57 -0.87 17.52
CA THR A 441 -8.54 -1.48 16.19
C THR A 441 -7.20 -2.15 15.90
N ILE A 442 -7.21 -3.47 15.79
CA ILE A 442 -6.03 -4.27 15.46
C ILE A 442 -5.88 -4.36 13.94
N GLY A 443 -4.71 -3.96 13.46
CA GLY A 443 -4.22 -4.19 12.11
C GLY A 443 -3.02 -5.13 12.08
N ALA A 444 -2.44 -5.29 10.90
CA ALA A 444 -1.16 -5.93 10.72
C ALA A 444 -0.29 -5.19 9.70
N VAL A 445 1.02 -5.37 9.75
CA VAL A 445 1.93 -4.88 8.71
C VAL A 445 1.75 -5.73 7.45
N TYR A 446 1.66 -5.09 6.28
CA TYR A 446 1.57 -5.78 5.00
C TYR A 446 2.82 -6.61 4.74
N ARG A 447 2.65 -7.81 4.18
CA ARG A 447 3.75 -8.79 4.04
C ARG A 447 4.86 -8.32 3.10
N GLY A 448 4.54 -7.42 2.17
CA GLY A 448 5.52 -6.80 1.27
C GLY A 448 6.29 -5.63 1.90
N SER A 449 5.94 -5.18 3.11
CA SER A 449 6.68 -4.13 3.81
C SER A 449 8.00 -4.68 4.34
N ILE A 450 9.06 -3.85 4.31
CA ILE A 450 10.33 -4.15 4.99
C ILE A 450 10.14 -4.24 6.51
N ASN A 451 9.08 -3.62 7.04
CA ASN A 451 8.71 -3.62 8.45
C ASN A 451 7.91 -4.88 8.84
N CYS A 452 7.63 -5.80 7.91
CA CYS A 452 6.92 -7.04 8.24
C CYS A 452 7.86 -8.08 8.87
N CYS A 453 8.04 -8.01 10.18
CA CYS A 453 8.85 -8.97 10.92
C CYS A 453 8.08 -10.26 11.25
N LYS A 454 8.64 -11.43 10.88
CA LYS A 454 8.12 -12.75 11.32
C LYS A 454 8.45 -13.05 12.78
N ASN A 455 9.63 -12.62 13.22
CA ASN A 455 10.13 -12.78 14.58
C ASN A 455 9.85 -11.51 15.39
N SER A 456 9.98 -11.60 16.72
CA SER A 456 9.94 -10.41 17.56
C SER A 456 11.10 -9.49 17.18
N TYR A 457 10.78 -8.24 16.83
CA TYR A 457 11.71 -7.18 16.52
C TYR A 457 11.25 -5.95 17.28
N VAL A 458 12.17 -5.29 17.97
CA VAL A 458 11.88 -4.03 18.66
C VAL A 458 12.25 -2.91 17.70
N PHE A 459 11.22 -2.22 17.21
CA PHE A 459 11.45 -1.06 16.37
C PHE A 459 12.00 0.11 17.18
N PRO A 460 12.76 1.00 16.54
CA PRO A 460 13.30 2.17 17.21
C PRO A 460 12.27 3.12 17.80
N SER A 461 11.11 3.22 17.14
CA SER A 461 9.90 3.84 17.66
C SER A 461 8.76 2.83 17.56
N PRO A 462 7.80 2.81 18.50
CA PRO A 462 6.59 2.04 18.30
C PRO A 462 5.67 2.69 17.25
N ILE A 463 5.87 3.96 16.90
CA ILE A 463 4.99 4.70 16.00
C ILE A 463 5.43 4.50 14.55
N PHE A 464 4.44 4.25 13.70
CA PHE A 464 4.57 4.23 12.25
C PHE A 464 3.61 5.21 11.63
N ALA A 465 4.08 5.95 10.64
CA ALA A 465 3.20 6.58 9.66
C ALA A 465 2.94 5.59 8.50
N PHE A 466 1.75 5.58 7.91
CA PHE A 466 1.42 4.69 6.79
C PHE A 466 0.44 5.34 5.80
N LEU A 467 0.44 4.86 4.55
CA LEU A 467 -0.36 5.47 3.47
C LEU A 467 -1.77 4.87 3.37
N ASP A 468 -1.87 3.55 3.22
CA ASP A 468 -3.14 2.86 2.95
C ASP A 468 -3.28 1.52 3.70
N GLN A 469 -4.46 0.92 3.58
CA GLN A 469 -4.70 -0.44 4.07
C GLN A 469 -5.15 -1.40 2.96
N VAL A 470 -4.87 -2.68 3.14
CA VAL A 470 -5.44 -3.74 2.30
C VAL A 470 -6.25 -4.69 3.16
N LYS A 471 -7.45 -5.02 2.69
CA LYS A 471 -8.29 -6.06 3.26
C LYS A 471 -8.21 -7.31 2.38
N GLU A 472 -7.48 -8.33 2.85
CA GLU A 472 -7.39 -9.62 2.15
C GLU A 472 -8.47 -10.59 2.66
N GLY A 473 -9.73 -10.37 2.29
CA GLY A 473 -10.84 -11.32 2.41
C GLY A 473 -11.25 -11.75 3.83
N GLY A 474 -12.56 -11.69 4.10
CA GLY A 474 -13.18 -12.27 5.30
C GLY A 474 -12.82 -11.55 6.60
N TRP A 475 -12.55 -12.34 7.65
CA TRP A 475 -12.33 -11.90 9.04
C TRP A 475 -10.90 -11.47 9.37
N ARG A 476 -10.00 -11.41 8.38
CA ARG A 476 -8.59 -11.07 8.63
C ARG A 476 -8.45 -9.57 8.94
N PRO A 477 -7.57 -9.18 9.87
CA PRO A 477 -7.31 -7.78 10.15
C PRO A 477 -6.78 -7.09 8.89
N THR A 478 -7.11 -5.81 8.73
CA THR A 478 -6.59 -4.97 7.65
C THR A 478 -5.08 -4.86 7.78
N ARG A 479 -4.41 -4.71 6.63
CA ARG A 479 -2.95 -4.63 6.60
C ARG A 479 -2.49 -3.25 6.17
N CYS A 480 -1.75 -2.55 7.01
CA CYS A 480 -1.13 -1.28 6.67
C CYS A 480 -0.04 -1.50 5.62
N ARG A 481 0.01 -0.64 4.61
CA ARG A 481 1.07 -0.62 3.59
C ARG A 481 1.84 0.68 3.65
N GLN A 482 3.04 0.64 3.06
CA GLN A 482 3.89 1.81 2.89
C GLN A 482 4.16 2.50 4.23
N LEU A 483 4.78 1.76 5.16
CA LEU A 483 5.03 2.22 6.51
C LEU A 483 6.40 2.89 6.65
N THR A 484 6.43 3.96 7.43
CA THR A 484 7.65 4.65 7.86
C THR A 484 7.68 4.72 9.38
N ASN A 485 8.68 4.09 9.99
CA ASN A 485 8.93 4.21 11.42
C ASN A 485 9.28 5.67 11.76
N MET A 486 8.57 6.23 12.72
CA MET A 486 8.59 7.65 12.99
C MET A 486 8.87 7.91 14.48
N PRO A 487 9.92 8.67 14.84
CA PRO A 487 10.14 9.13 16.20
C PRO A 487 8.94 9.90 16.78
N PRO A 488 8.67 9.81 18.09
CA PRO A 488 7.61 10.58 18.76
C PRO A 488 7.67 12.09 18.49
N LEU A 489 8.88 12.65 18.40
CA LEU A 489 9.12 14.04 18.03
C LEU A 489 8.46 14.40 16.68
N LEU A 490 8.65 13.57 15.66
CA LEU A 490 8.07 13.78 14.34
C LEU A 490 6.54 13.56 14.35
N ALA A 491 6.01 12.74 15.24
CA ALA A 491 4.57 12.58 15.40
C ALA A 491 3.88 13.89 15.86
N LEU A 492 4.56 14.67 16.71
CA LEU A 492 4.09 15.98 17.17
C LEU A 492 4.38 17.09 16.16
N LEU A 493 5.54 17.04 15.50
CA LEU A 493 5.98 18.05 14.54
C LEU A 493 5.30 17.91 13.16
N LYS A 494 4.69 16.76 12.85
CA LYS A 494 4.05 16.46 11.56
C LYS A 494 3.11 17.61 11.13
N PRO A 495 3.47 18.42 10.12
CA PRO A 495 2.65 19.53 9.68
C PRO A 495 1.41 19.01 8.94
N PHE A 496 0.35 19.81 8.93
CA PHE A 496 -0.91 19.51 8.23
C PHE A 496 -1.53 18.16 8.64
N ALA A 497 -1.23 17.69 9.86
CA ALA A 497 -1.77 16.46 10.40
C ALA A 497 -3.17 16.66 10.98
N ASN A 498 -4.04 15.73 10.65
CA ASN A 498 -5.34 15.57 11.30
C ASN A 498 -5.20 14.98 12.70
N GLY A 499 -6.08 15.42 13.60
CA GLY A 499 -6.18 14.89 14.96
C GLY A 499 -5.72 15.88 16.02
N GLU A 500 -6.49 15.95 17.10
CA GLU A 500 -6.17 16.80 18.24
C GLU A 500 -4.94 16.25 18.97
N ILE A 501 -4.05 17.17 19.33
CA ILE A 501 -2.94 16.92 20.25
C ILE A 501 -3.37 17.58 21.56
N ARG A 502 -3.60 16.77 22.59
CA ARG A 502 -4.03 17.25 23.91
C ARG A 502 -3.15 16.70 25.01
N MET A 503 -3.00 17.44 26.10
CA MET A 503 -2.40 16.90 27.31
C MET A 503 -3.37 15.93 27.98
N ASP A 504 -2.85 14.87 28.58
CA ASP A 504 -3.64 13.97 29.42
C ASP A 504 -4.20 14.72 30.64
N GLU A 505 -5.51 14.65 30.83
CA GLU A 505 -6.23 15.36 31.88
C GLU A 505 -5.96 14.78 33.28
N GLN A 506 -5.54 13.51 33.37
CA GLN A 506 -5.36 12.82 34.65
C GLN A 506 -3.99 13.06 35.28
N ASP A 507 -2.91 12.80 34.53
CA ASP A 507 -1.55 12.86 35.06
C ASP A 507 -0.76 14.08 34.55
N GLY A 508 -1.24 14.79 33.52
CA GLY A 508 -0.57 15.96 32.91
C GLY A 508 0.83 15.70 32.35
N SER A 509 1.27 14.43 32.38
CA SER A 509 2.62 14.00 32.07
C SER A 509 2.74 13.47 30.65
N CYS A 510 1.64 13.10 30.01
CA CYS A 510 1.62 12.55 28.66
C CYS A 510 0.82 13.44 27.70
N VAL A 511 1.24 13.48 26.44
CA VAL A 511 0.49 14.06 25.33
C VAL A 511 -0.24 12.94 24.59
N ILE A 512 -1.50 13.16 24.25
CA ILE A 512 -2.34 12.23 23.52
C ILE A 512 -2.44 12.73 22.07
N ILE A 513 -1.94 11.94 21.12
CA ILE A 513 -2.07 12.21 19.68
C ILE A 513 -3.30 11.49 19.13
N GLY A 514 -4.14 12.22 18.40
CA GLY A 514 -5.28 11.65 17.67
C GLY A 514 -6.31 10.99 18.59
N ASN A 515 -6.36 11.41 19.86
CA ASN A 515 -7.21 10.88 20.94
C ASN A 515 -6.90 9.48 21.48
N TRP A 516 -5.90 8.76 20.97
CA TRP A 516 -5.64 7.38 21.40
C TRP A 516 -4.17 6.99 21.60
N ILE A 517 -3.21 7.79 21.12
CA ILE A 517 -1.77 7.49 21.25
C ILE A 517 -1.18 8.32 22.40
N PRO A 518 -0.97 7.75 23.60
CA PRO A 518 -0.30 8.44 24.69
C PRO A 518 1.23 8.41 24.49
N LEU A 519 1.86 9.58 24.47
CA LEU A 519 3.30 9.77 24.44
C LEU A 519 3.75 10.53 25.69
N GLY A 520 4.69 9.98 26.45
CA GLY A 520 5.18 10.65 27.65
C GLY A 520 5.90 9.70 28.61
N PRO A 521 6.55 10.23 29.65
CA PRO A 521 6.40 11.59 30.17
C PRO A 521 7.07 12.67 29.29
N VAL A 522 6.37 13.77 29.00
CA VAL A 522 6.86 14.94 28.25
C VAL A 522 6.44 16.23 28.95
N HIS A 523 7.33 17.22 28.99
CA HIS A 523 7.01 18.52 29.59
C HIS A 523 6.04 19.29 28.71
N VAL A 524 5.04 19.94 29.31
CA VAL A 524 4.03 20.74 28.60
C VAL A 524 4.68 21.80 27.71
N ASP A 525 5.72 22.48 28.19
CA ASP A 525 6.44 23.48 27.41
C ASP A 525 7.08 22.89 26.15
N THR A 526 7.62 21.67 26.21
CA THR A 526 8.17 20.99 25.04
C THR A 526 7.07 20.75 24.00
N VAL A 527 5.90 20.29 24.43
CA VAL A 527 4.75 20.07 23.53
C VAL A 527 4.32 21.39 22.91
N ASN A 528 4.17 22.44 23.70
CA ASN A 528 3.78 23.76 23.21
C ASN A 528 4.79 24.33 22.20
N LEU A 529 6.09 24.22 22.49
CA LEU A 529 7.15 24.65 21.57
C LEU A 529 7.11 23.88 20.25
N LEU A 530 6.87 22.57 20.29
CA LEU A 530 6.74 21.75 19.08
C LEU A 530 5.49 22.10 18.26
N LEU A 531 4.38 22.42 18.93
CA LEU A 531 3.16 22.86 18.24
C LEU A 531 3.30 24.25 17.62
N VAL A 532 4.00 25.18 18.30
CA VAL A 532 4.35 26.49 17.73
C VAL A 532 5.30 26.32 16.55
N LEU A 533 6.30 25.44 16.67
CA LEU A 533 7.21 25.15 15.56
C LEU A 533 6.47 24.53 14.38
N ARG A 534 5.57 23.57 14.62
CA ARG A 534 4.70 23.00 13.59
C ARG A 534 3.89 24.08 12.89
N ARG A 535 3.26 25.00 13.63
CA ARG A 535 2.52 26.12 13.06
C ARG A 535 3.42 27.00 12.20
N ARG A 536 4.63 27.32 12.69
CA ARG A 536 5.62 28.09 11.92
C ARG A 536 6.04 27.39 10.63
N LEU A 537 6.19 26.06 10.62
CA LEU A 537 6.44 25.28 9.40
C LEU A 537 5.31 25.45 8.38
N GLU A 538 4.06 25.32 8.84
CA GLU A 538 2.87 25.46 8.00
C GLU A 538 2.71 26.88 7.45
N ASP A 539 3.00 27.90 8.27
CA ASP A 539 3.00 29.32 7.88
C ASP A 539 4.11 29.60 6.86
N THR A 540 5.33 29.13 7.11
CA THR A 540 6.48 29.33 6.22
C THR A 540 6.23 28.76 4.83
N LEU A 541 5.57 27.60 4.72
CA LEU A 541 5.23 27.01 3.42
C LEU A 541 4.25 27.90 2.63
N CYS A 542 3.33 28.57 3.31
CA CYS A 542 2.41 29.52 2.68
C CYS A 542 3.12 30.81 2.30
N GLU A 543 3.95 31.36 3.21
CA GLU A 543 4.78 32.54 2.95
C GLU A 543 5.70 32.33 1.74
N TYR A 544 6.26 31.13 1.57
CA TYR A 544 7.04 30.76 0.39
C TYR A 544 6.19 30.75 -0.88
N ALA A 545 4.98 30.19 -0.84
CA ALA A 545 4.09 30.19 -1.99
C ALA A 545 3.68 31.61 -2.41
N ASP A 546 3.41 32.48 -1.44
CA ASP A 546 3.09 33.89 -1.64
C ASP A 546 4.31 34.63 -2.23
N GLY A 547 5.48 34.46 -1.63
CA GLY A 547 6.74 35.04 -2.10
C GLY A 547 7.12 34.59 -3.51
N ILE A 548 6.87 33.33 -3.89
CA ILE A 548 7.07 32.85 -5.28
C ILE A 548 6.13 33.57 -6.24
N ALA A 549 4.87 33.75 -5.88
CA ALA A 549 3.91 34.46 -6.71
C ALA A 549 4.29 35.95 -6.90
N GLU A 550 4.94 36.55 -5.90
CA GLU A 550 5.40 37.94 -5.90
C GLU A 550 6.83 38.11 -6.42
N GLY A 551 7.55 37.02 -6.72
CA GLY A 551 8.95 37.07 -7.15
C GLY A 551 9.95 37.45 -6.03
N ALA A 552 9.55 37.32 -4.77
CA ALA A 552 10.30 37.68 -3.57
C ALA A 552 10.64 36.47 -2.69
N PHE A 553 10.77 35.28 -3.26
CA PHE A 553 11.08 34.06 -2.52
C PHE A 553 12.44 34.16 -1.81
N GLN A 554 12.43 33.94 -0.50
CA GLN A 554 13.64 33.85 0.32
C GLN A 554 13.49 32.70 1.32
N ARG A 555 14.53 31.87 1.46
CA ARG A 555 14.52 30.79 2.46
C ARG A 555 14.72 31.34 3.87
N ASP A 556 13.90 30.86 4.79
CA ASP A 556 14.01 31.04 6.23
C ASP A 556 15.17 30.17 6.77
N ASN A 557 16.37 30.73 6.69
CA ASN A 557 17.59 30.04 7.14
C ASN A 557 17.60 29.78 8.65
N GLU A 558 16.90 30.60 9.46
CA GLU A 558 16.82 30.41 10.91
C GLU A 558 15.96 29.20 11.24
N LEU A 559 14.77 29.09 10.63
CA LEU A 559 13.91 27.92 10.78
C LEU A 559 14.58 26.66 10.27
N THR A 560 15.24 26.74 9.11
CA THR A 560 16.02 25.61 8.59
C THR A 560 17.07 25.20 9.63
N GLN A 561 17.91 26.11 10.12
CA GLN A 561 18.95 25.79 11.13
C GLN A 561 18.37 25.18 12.41
N LEU A 562 17.25 25.72 12.92
CA LEU A 562 16.56 25.16 14.08
C LEU A 562 16.14 23.71 13.85
N LEU A 563 15.60 23.40 12.66
CA LEU A 563 15.24 22.04 12.29
C LEU A 563 16.46 21.14 12.09
N GLN A 564 17.59 21.68 11.62
CA GLN A 564 18.85 20.92 11.54
C GLN A 564 19.32 20.51 12.93
N ASP A 565 19.24 21.41 13.89
CA ASP A 565 19.61 21.15 15.28
C ASP A 565 18.62 20.17 15.93
N LEU A 566 17.33 20.39 15.73
CA LEU A 566 16.25 19.58 16.29
C LEU A 566 16.20 18.17 15.70
N LEU A 567 16.41 18.02 14.39
CA LEU A 567 16.40 16.74 13.68
C LEU A 567 17.82 16.19 13.50
N GLY A 568 18.80 16.75 14.20
CA GLY A 568 20.18 16.31 14.17
C GLY A 568 20.40 14.94 14.80
N GLY A 569 21.65 14.46 14.72
CA GLY A 569 22.00 13.07 15.02
C GLY A 569 21.70 12.57 16.45
N ALA A 570 21.35 13.39 17.44
CA ALA A 570 20.93 12.94 18.77
C ALA A 570 19.41 12.74 18.89
N SER A 571 18.62 13.56 18.20
CA SER A 571 17.15 13.57 18.29
C SER A 571 16.47 12.56 17.36
N LEU A 572 17.17 12.17 16.29
CA LEU A 572 16.81 11.03 15.44
C LEU A 572 17.48 9.73 15.89
N ARG A 573 18.40 9.79 16.87
CA ARG A 573 19.02 8.60 17.47
C ARG A 573 18.00 7.92 18.37
N PHE A 574 17.28 7.03 17.72
CA PHE A 574 16.83 5.76 18.25
C PHE A 574 17.66 5.27 19.45
N ARG A 575 17.06 5.20 20.65
CA ARG A 575 17.61 4.33 21.69
C ARG A 575 17.55 2.91 21.16
N GLU A 576 18.69 2.24 21.07
CA GLU A 576 18.69 0.79 21.03
C GLU A 576 17.95 0.31 22.28
N PRO A 577 17.03 -0.66 22.17
CA PRO A 577 16.38 -1.20 23.35
C PRO A 577 17.46 -1.64 24.34
N PRO A 578 17.30 -1.36 25.65
CA PRO A 578 18.27 -1.83 26.63
C PRO A 578 18.41 -3.34 26.44
N VAL A 579 19.59 -3.78 26.02
CA VAL A 579 19.97 -5.19 26.09
C VAL A 579 19.90 -5.52 27.57
N ALA A 580 18.86 -6.25 27.97
CA ALA A 580 18.76 -6.71 29.35
C ALA A 580 20.09 -7.39 29.68
N PRO A 581 20.79 -7.00 30.76
CA PRO A 581 21.99 -7.71 31.16
C PRO A 581 21.62 -9.19 31.30
N PRO A 582 22.48 -10.12 30.85
CA PRO A 582 22.18 -11.54 30.96
C PRO A 582 21.82 -11.82 32.41
N THR A 583 20.59 -12.32 32.62
CA THR A 583 20.12 -12.75 33.93
C THR A 583 21.19 -13.65 34.52
N VAL A 584 21.77 -13.20 35.62
CA VAL A 584 22.77 -13.93 36.40
C VAL A 584 22.21 -15.33 36.64
N ALA A 585 22.93 -16.33 36.16
CA ALA A 585 22.56 -17.73 36.31
C ALA A 585 22.28 -18.02 37.80
N PRO A 586 21.22 -18.79 38.13
CA PRO A 586 20.99 -19.21 39.50
C PRO A 586 22.22 -19.98 39.99
N GLN A 587 22.72 -19.55 41.14
CA GLN A 587 23.88 -20.13 41.81
C GLN A 587 23.70 -21.65 41.97
N THR A 588 24.77 -22.34 41.61
CA THR A 588 25.02 -23.76 41.77
C THR A 588 24.64 -24.28 43.16
N VAL A 589 23.70 -25.23 43.22
CA VAL A 589 23.66 -26.21 44.30
C VAL A 589 24.28 -27.51 43.77
N ALA A 590 25.30 -27.99 44.48
CA ALA A 590 26.14 -29.13 44.14
C ALA A 590 25.38 -30.49 44.19
N PRO A 591 25.94 -31.57 43.61
CA PRO A 591 25.17 -32.66 42.98
C PRO A 591 24.99 -33.90 43.87
N ARG A 592 23.99 -34.73 43.55
CA ARG A 592 23.99 -36.15 43.90
C ARG A 592 23.46 -37.01 42.74
N GLY A 593 24.32 -37.92 42.28
CA GLY A 593 23.91 -39.26 41.81
C GLY A 593 23.73 -39.47 40.31
N THR A 594 24.84 -39.73 39.62
CA THR A 594 24.95 -40.46 38.35
C THR A 594 24.17 -41.78 38.34
N VAL A 595 23.54 -42.16 37.21
CA VAL A 595 23.91 -43.35 36.39
C VAL A 595 23.40 -43.14 34.95
N VAL A 596 24.27 -43.47 33.99
CA VAL A 596 24.11 -43.37 32.53
C VAL A 596 23.68 -44.73 31.94
N ALA A 597 23.05 -44.65 30.76
CA ALA A 597 23.04 -45.62 29.64
C ALA A 597 21.73 -46.42 29.41
N PRO A 598 21.49 -46.96 28.19
CA PRO A 598 21.24 -46.22 26.95
C PRO A 598 20.06 -46.81 26.12
N ARG A 599 19.86 -46.23 24.93
CA ARG A 599 18.92 -46.58 23.84
C ARG A 599 18.58 -48.08 23.65
N GLY A 600 17.31 -48.36 23.32
CA GLY A 600 16.89 -49.64 22.73
C GLY A 600 15.40 -49.64 22.32
N THR A 601 15.15 -49.99 21.07
CA THR A 601 13.88 -50.10 20.35
C THR A 601 13.09 -51.39 20.64
N VAL A 602 11.79 -51.38 20.27
CA VAL A 602 10.94 -52.50 19.76
C VAL A 602 9.76 -52.98 20.64
N ALA A 603 8.58 -52.98 19.97
CA ALA A 603 7.39 -53.86 20.05
C ALA A 603 6.33 -53.76 21.17
N ALA A 604 5.12 -53.39 20.71
CA ALA A 604 3.84 -54.10 20.78
C ALA A 604 3.26 -54.59 22.13
N VAL A 605 2.02 -54.17 22.43
CA VAL A 605 0.77 -54.99 22.40
C VAL A 605 -0.37 -54.23 23.12
N LYS A 606 -1.53 -54.12 22.46
CA LYS A 606 -2.86 -53.62 22.90
C LYS A 606 -3.49 -54.57 23.95
N PRO A 607 -4.58 -54.25 24.73
CA PRO A 607 -5.86 -53.77 24.18
C PRO A 607 -6.82 -52.92 25.07
N ALA A 608 -7.89 -52.45 24.42
CA ALA A 608 -9.30 -52.22 24.84
C ALA A 608 -9.59 -51.47 26.16
N PHE A 609 -10.49 -50.49 26.22
CA PHE A 609 -11.94 -50.63 25.98
C PHE A 609 -12.61 -49.26 25.71
N GLN A 610 -13.64 -49.28 24.85
CA GLN A 610 -14.72 -48.28 24.77
C GLN A 610 -15.95 -48.83 25.50
N LEU A 611 -16.77 -47.95 26.12
CA LEU A 611 -18.21 -47.79 25.83
C LEU A 611 -18.90 -46.74 26.74
N THR A 612 -19.53 -45.75 26.07
CA THR A 612 -20.85 -45.09 26.30
C THR A 612 -21.30 -44.63 27.70
N VAL A 613 -21.50 -43.32 27.94
CA VAL A 613 -22.72 -42.46 27.76
C VAL A 613 -23.83 -42.69 28.80
N THR A 614 -24.15 -41.65 29.59
CA THR A 614 -25.54 -41.25 29.92
C THR A 614 -25.62 -39.80 30.45
N MET A 615 -26.67 -39.10 30.00
CA MET A 615 -27.13 -37.76 30.34
C MET A 615 -27.86 -37.71 31.70
N THR A 616 -27.75 -36.62 32.45
CA THR A 616 -28.85 -35.98 33.21
C THR A 616 -28.50 -34.54 33.58
N GLY A 617 -29.48 -33.65 33.47
CA GLY A 617 -29.36 -32.20 33.69
C GLY A 617 -29.39 -31.77 35.16
N GLY A 618 -29.07 -30.49 35.39
CA GLY A 618 -29.27 -29.83 36.67
C GLY A 618 -28.46 -28.54 36.83
N SER A 619 -29.16 -27.40 36.75
CA SER A 619 -28.88 -26.09 37.40
C SER A 619 -27.45 -25.48 37.34
N LEU A 620 -27.34 -24.38 36.59
CA LEU A 620 -26.30 -23.36 36.71
C LEU A 620 -26.27 -22.72 38.10
N PRO A 621 -25.08 -22.43 38.66
CA PRO A 621 -24.83 -21.22 39.43
C PRO A 621 -24.11 -20.19 38.55
N VAL A 622 -24.72 -19.00 38.47
CA VAL A 622 -24.16 -17.78 37.89
C VAL A 622 -22.97 -17.33 38.75
N GLU A 623 -21.75 -17.36 38.22
CA GLU A 623 -20.62 -16.62 38.80
C GLU A 623 -20.65 -15.16 38.32
N PRO A 624 -20.40 -14.19 39.21
CA PRO A 624 -20.59 -12.78 38.94
C PRO A 624 -19.50 -12.21 38.03
N ASN A 625 -19.92 -11.33 37.14
CA ASN A 625 -19.11 -10.43 36.31
C ASN A 625 -17.74 -10.10 36.92
N ARG A 626 -16.67 -10.66 36.32
CA ARG A 626 -15.36 -9.99 36.37
C ARG A 626 -15.45 -8.76 35.47
N PRO A 627 -15.21 -7.54 35.98
CA PRO A 627 -15.07 -6.40 35.10
C PRO A 627 -13.85 -6.63 34.18
N PRO A 628 -13.87 -6.15 32.94
CA PRO A 628 -12.68 -6.17 32.10
C PRO A 628 -11.55 -5.46 32.87
N LYS A 629 -10.38 -6.10 32.94
CA LYS A 629 -9.17 -5.44 33.44
C LYS A 629 -8.94 -4.22 32.56
N ALA A 630 -9.18 -3.03 33.08
CA ALA A 630 -8.65 -1.80 32.52
C ALA A 630 -7.13 -1.98 32.46
N VAL A 631 -6.60 -2.19 31.26
CA VAL A 631 -5.17 -2.09 31.00
C VAL A 631 -4.86 -0.62 31.23
N LYS A 632 -4.30 -0.30 32.40
CA LYS A 632 -3.70 1.01 32.63
C LYS A 632 -2.56 1.13 31.63
N ASN A 633 -2.80 1.76 30.48
CA ASN A 633 -1.76 2.24 29.58
C ASN A 633 -1.00 3.32 30.36
N LYS A 634 -0.01 2.91 31.15
CA LYS A 634 1.08 3.80 31.53
C LYS A 634 1.69 4.23 30.19
N GLY A 635 1.62 5.51 29.86
CA GLY A 635 2.10 6.07 28.60
C GLY A 635 3.46 5.50 28.20
N ILE A 636 3.71 5.43 26.90
CA ILE A 636 4.94 4.81 26.43
C ILE A 636 6.11 5.80 26.66
N ASP A 637 7.00 5.46 27.60
CA ASP A 637 8.15 6.28 28.04
C ASP A 637 9.31 6.22 27.05
N TRP A 638 9.51 7.31 26.28
CA TRP A 638 10.51 7.39 25.18
C TRP A 638 11.33 8.68 25.14
N TRP A 639 11.15 9.61 26.08
CA TRP A 639 11.65 11.00 25.95
C TRP A 639 13.05 11.25 26.57
N SER A 640 13.77 10.21 26.97
CA SER A 640 15.04 10.34 27.70
C SER A 640 16.30 10.13 26.89
#